data_AF-B8HEA8-F1
#
_entry.id   AF-B8HEA8-F1
#
_cell.length_a   1.000
_cell.length_b   1.000
_cell.length_c   1.000
_cell.angle_alpha   90.00
_cell.angle_beta   90.00
_cell.angle_gamma   90.00
#
_symmetry.space_group_name_H-M   'P 1'
#
loop_
_entity.id
_entity.type
_entity.pdbx_description
1 polymer ?
#
loop_
_entity_poly.entity_id
_entity_poly.type
_entity_poly.pdbx_seq_one_letter_code
_entity_poly.pdbx_strand_id
1 'polypeptide(L)'
;MEDYNVAQLFAINGNGEAHQEHPGWPVKQDVFSLQDQPGSGAGFTEDFGADGGAGDQGEGFGAASGTAETEWPGTAEDYDALSWGGHEDLAFQQWAGTPDLQESPSDGGASTWEVQEDFAAGSPGPDTETGMAPAPGAYSEDQPGTMPPGRLVVDRLPLLRTHKGTAPDLLLKWNSMPQGTTAVDVVVHLHGYSGRRAAMSIVRDKEPASGLDFADPEQPGTAGRTTPTLAVLPRGHYFGGNSGSGYSFPALTKAGALQQLVATAIDAFNKQTGSSASQGKLIITAHSGGGAPLMAILRHTDPDEVHTFDALYSDPSALIAWARRRVAAGSGALRVVFRAGEPTARNSERVAKSLKTLGAGAPFRVESTRVPHNDIPRKFGWRLLADPSAALPGTTAREAETDGEDLYFAETGWRFGEDSAAEADPGEAYDAGASFEEEAGAVVLSDARQGEAEPAATESDGFAGDSSGEASFSESSAGETAGREAGEAEAGEAEAAEWQLAAEQSEAEDIGEHEVFPSGASLGTTSGRTGEGEEHWDPNNTGLPLYETGPALRGRKLSPNFTVGELVFSGNQYAEKARISPALVAALQKLRDRVGRPVRITSGYRSWERNVAVYRNAKPPKKPTLSRHCSGQAADVTVAGMSGLEIAKAAVDVLGDGIGVGIGAGFAHVDVRGKWTAWTYLSGSAGTAALAAINAHRTARKAAPAPVPAPQSSDRAAGRVVRGTFVRCATGAQPGARAMADQWKRLTGRQAGTFNCRKTEAGTPSLHGEGRSVDLYARVDRPAEKAQAEAYVAWMQSNAVELQVAYIIWNHNQWSWARRADGWRPYTQPNKHTDHIHVDLSWEGARNPSPLFSAGVPGLGGGQAPAPPNPAPPNPAPKPGGNVPAHVREFVSRYSPDARRGQQASGVPWLVTLGQAALESGWGKKAPRFNFFGIKAKATIPESQRQLLLTREVLGHPNGKFPQVISVTPRPDGKYNYVVLDWFRAYQSAEESFADHGSFLRRNSRYRPAFEHTADPYAFARAVAAAGYATDPSYAATLTSVMRLIERAA
;
A
#
# COMPACT_ATOMS: atom_id res chain seq x y z
N MET A 1 -22.10 -46.72 36.49
CA MET A 1 -21.58 -46.23 35.21
C MET A 1 -20.74 -44.99 35.50
N GLU A 2 -19.48 -45.07 35.95
CA GLU A 2 -18.47 -46.15 35.82
C GLU A 2 -18.14 -46.49 34.35
N ASP A 3 -16.90 -46.77 33.91
CA ASP A 3 -15.56 -46.56 34.50
C ASP A 3 -14.47 -46.88 33.44
N TYR A 4 -13.19 -46.88 33.85
CA TYR A 4 -12.06 -47.65 33.28
C TYR A 4 -11.39 -47.10 31.98
N ASN A 5 -10.08 -46.81 31.97
CA ASN A 5 -8.86 -47.66 31.95
C ASN A 5 -8.53 -48.24 30.55
N VAL A 6 -7.29 -48.56 30.11
CA VAL A 6 -5.86 -48.25 30.42
C VAL A 6 -5.02 -49.42 29.87
N ALA A 7 -3.78 -49.15 29.43
CA ALA A 7 -2.63 -50.07 29.27
C ALA A 7 -2.42 -50.97 28.00
N GLN A 8 -1.16 -50.92 27.55
CA GLN A 8 -0.24 -52.02 27.17
C GLN A 8 -0.34 -52.85 25.86
N LEU A 9 0.66 -52.63 25.00
CA LEU A 9 1.80 -53.52 24.63
C LEU A 9 1.63 -55.00 24.19
N PHE A 10 2.63 -55.41 23.38
CA PHE A 10 3.01 -56.73 22.81
C PHE A 10 2.42 -57.01 21.40
N ALA A 11 3.18 -57.00 20.28
CA ALA A 11 4.46 -57.62 19.87
C ALA A 11 4.34 -59.09 19.38
N ILE A 12 4.97 -59.42 18.23
CA ILE A 12 5.76 -60.66 17.97
C ILE A 12 6.34 -60.72 16.54
N ASN A 13 7.60 -61.13 16.48
CA ASN A 13 8.51 -61.65 15.42
C ASN A 13 8.01 -62.03 14.01
N GLY A 14 8.94 -61.96 13.04
CA GLY A 14 9.09 -63.04 12.03
C GLY A 14 10.06 -62.80 10.85
N ASN A 15 11.23 -63.44 10.89
CA ASN A 15 12.28 -63.72 9.87
C ASN A 15 11.83 -63.77 8.37
N GLY A 16 12.69 -63.65 7.34
CA GLY A 16 14.16 -63.59 7.17
C GLY A 16 14.45 -63.30 5.67
N GLU A 17 15.65 -63.39 5.08
CA GLU A 17 17.00 -63.79 5.50
C GLU A 17 18.04 -62.84 4.85
N ALA A 18 19.34 -63.03 5.10
CA ALA A 18 20.42 -62.20 4.55
C ALA A 18 21.17 -62.90 3.39
N HIS A 19 21.93 -62.13 2.59
CA HIS A 19 23.26 -62.55 2.12
C HIS A 19 24.14 -61.35 1.73
N GLN A 20 25.45 -61.58 1.61
CA GLN A 20 26.53 -60.59 1.81
C GLN A 20 27.77 -60.96 0.97
N GLU A 21 28.74 -60.04 0.84
CA GLU A 21 30.15 -60.22 0.40
C GLU A 21 30.43 -60.37 -1.13
N HIS A 22 31.61 -60.04 -1.71
CA HIS A 22 32.68 -59.06 -1.41
C HIS A 22 33.44 -58.65 -2.75
N PRO A 23 34.78 -58.51 -2.96
CA PRO A 23 35.33 -57.28 -3.59
C PRO A 23 36.30 -57.46 -4.81
N GLY A 24 36.83 -56.36 -5.37
CA GLY A 24 37.90 -56.39 -6.40
C GLY A 24 38.56 -55.03 -6.72
N TRP A 25 39.88 -55.05 -6.98
CA TRP A 25 40.79 -53.94 -7.38
C TRP A 25 41.33 -54.20 -8.83
N PRO A 26 42.20 -53.40 -9.50
CA PRO A 26 43.10 -52.31 -9.04
C PRO A 26 43.19 -51.06 -9.97
N VAL A 27 44.25 -50.25 -9.77
CA VAL A 27 44.58 -48.95 -10.43
C VAL A 27 45.72 -49.09 -11.47
N LYS A 28 45.73 -48.28 -12.55
CA LYS A 28 46.97 -47.69 -13.14
C LYS A 28 46.75 -46.56 -14.17
N GLN A 29 47.83 -45.84 -14.47
CA GLN A 29 47.98 -44.73 -15.43
C GLN A 29 48.69 -45.20 -16.71
N ASP A 30 48.59 -44.49 -17.85
CA ASP A 30 49.67 -43.60 -18.35
C ASP A 30 49.52 -43.09 -19.81
N VAL A 31 49.89 -41.80 -19.97
CA VAL A 31 50.58 -41.10 -21.08
C VAL A 31 50.60 -41.67 -22.51
N PHE A 32 50.25 -40.83 -23.51
CA PHE A 32 51.04 -40.65 -24.75
C PHE A 32 50.95 -39.19 -25.27
N SER A 33 51.82 -38.78 -26.20
CA SER A 33 52.20 -37.35 -26.36
C SER A 33 52.70 -36.95 -27.78
N LEU A 34 52.83 -35.63 -27.97
CA LEU A 34 53.63 -34.86 -28.97
C LEU A 34 53.21 -34.75 -30.46
N GLN A 35 53.02 -33.48 -30.86
CA GLN A 35 53.68 -32.73 -31.96
C GLN A 35 53.17 -32.65 -33.43
N ASP A 36 53.23 -31.38 -33.87
CA ASP A 36 53.69 -30.80 -35.14
C ASP A 36 52.83 -30.67 -36.43
N GLN A 37 53.09 -29.53 -37.08
CA GLN A 37 52.71 -29.02 -38.41
C GLN A 37 53.70 -29.56 -39.49
N PRO A 38 53.67 -29.20 -40.81
CA PRO A 38 52.84 -28.23 -41.55
C PRO A 38 52.32 -28.76 -42.92
N GLY A 39 51.80 -27.89 -43.81
CA GLY A 39 51.76 -28.18 -45.27
C GLY A 39 50.74 -27.40 -46.13
N SER A 40 51.18 -26.87 -47.27
CA SER A 40 50.37 -26.25 -48.35
C SER A 40 50.36 -27.16 -49.61
N GLY A 41 49.57 -26.99 -50.69
CA GLY A 41 48.58 -25.96 -51.09
C GLY A 41 48.14 -26.13 -52.58
N ALA A 42 47.64 -25.05 -53.21
CA ALA A 42 47.16 -24.91 -54.63
C ALA A 42 45.82 -25.62 -54.99
N GLY A 43 44.98 -25.18 -55.95
CA GLY A 43 44.87 -23.99 -56.85
C GLY A 43 43.46 -24.02 -57.53
N PHE A 44 42.88 -23.04 -58.25
CA PHE A 44 43.39 -22.05 -59.24
C PHE A 44 42.36 -20.88 -59.46
N THR A 45 42.85 -19.63 -59.62
CA THR A 45 42.48 -18.48 -60.53
C THR A 45 41.00 -18.12 -60.91
N GLU A 46 40.63 -16.90 -61.36
CA GLU A 46 41.30 -15.63 -61.81
C GLU A 46 40.60 -14.42 -61.09
N ASP A 47 41.28 -13.45 -60.44
CA ASP A 47 41.98 -12.21 -60.91
C ASP A 47 41.06 -11.16 -61.62
N PHE A 48 41.12 -9.83 -61.44
CA PHE A 48 42.10 -8.82 -60.91
C PHE A 48 41.39 -7.77 -59.98
N GLY A 49 41.95 -6.69 -59.38
CA GLY A 49 43.33 -6.14 -59.24
C GLY A 49 43.37 -4.59 -59.07
N ALA A 50 44.45 -4.03 -58.45
CA ALA A 50 44.85 -2.60 -58.29
C ALA A 50 43.93 -1.62 -57.48
N ASP A 51 44.37 -0.66 -56.63
CA ASP A 51 45.64 -0.27 -55.93
C ASP A 51 45.21 0.43 -54.60
N GLY A 52 45.91 0.62 -53.47
CA GLY A 52 47.32 0.86 -53.07
C GLY A 52 47.38 2.17 -52.22
N GLY A 53 48.13 2.37 -51.12
CA GLY A 53 49.00 1.55 -50.25
C GLY A 53 49.62 2.38 -49.07
N ALA A 54 50.30 1.74 -48.10
CA ALA A 54 50.97 2.30 -46.87
C ALA A 54 50.03 3.00 -45.84
N GLY A 55 50.36 3.21 -44.55
CA GLY A 55 51.51 2.91 -43.64
C GLY A 55 51.51 3.91 -42.45
N ASP A 56 52.06 3.69 -41.25
CA ASP A 56 52.64 2.50 -40.58
C ASP A 56 52.61 2.66 -39.02
N GLN A 57 53.45 1.94 -38.23
CA GLN A 57 53.42 1.89 -36.75
C GLN A 57 54.33 2.91 -35.99
N GLY A 58 54.12 3.09 -34.67
CA GLY A 58 55.20 3.45 -33.72
C GLY A 58 54.82 4.30 -32.48
N GLU A 59 55.03 3.73 -31.28
CA GLU A 59 55.45 4.37 -29.99
C GLU A 59 54.62 5.58 -29.44
N GLY A 60 54.68 6.04 -28.18
CA GLY A 60 55.46 5.74 -26.97
C GLY A 60 55.61 7.04 -26.13
N PHE A 61 55.70 6.95 -24.79
CA PHE A 61 55.85 8.10 -23.85
C PHE A 61 54.68 9.11 -23.80
N GLY A 62 54.55 9.99 -22.79
CA GLY A 62 55.19 10.00 -21.47
C GLY A 62 55.27 11.37 -20.77
N ALA A 63 54.55 11.50 -19.65
CA ALA A 63 54.78 12.44 -18.52
C ALA A 63 54.46 13.98 -18.62
N ALA A 64 53.90 14.48 -17.51
CA ALA A 64 54.22 15.72 -16.78
C ALA A 64 53.88 17.15 -17.33
N SER A 65 52.85 17.76 -16.70
CA SER A 65 52.81 19.11 -16.05
C SER A 65 53.41 20.38 -16.69
N GLY A 66 52.67 21.51 -16.65
CA GLY A 66 53.28 22.85 -16.52
C GLY A 66 52.44 24.10 -16.84
N THR A 67 51.99 24.80 -15.78
CA THR A 67 51.99 26.29 -15.59
C THR A 67 51.31 27.30 -16.56
N ALA A 68 50.95 28.46 -15.97
CA ALA A 68 50.65 29.78 -16.57
C ALA A 68 49.38 29.90 -17.46
N GLU A 69 48.60 30.98 -17.58
CA GLU A 69 48.55 32.43 -17.20
C GLU A 69 48.37 33.32 -18.46
N THR A 70 47.65 34.45 -18.31
CA THR A 70 47.65 35.70 -19.15
C THR A 70 47.30 35.61 -20.67
N GLU A 71 46.76 36.62 -21.40
CA GLU A 71 46.06 37.90 -21.10
C GLU A 71 45.33 38.52 -22.35
N TRP A 72 44.22 39.27 -22.14
CA TRP A 72 43.66 40.43 -22.95
C TRP A 72 43.41 40.31 -24.49
N PRO A 73 42.82 41.34 -25.20
CA PRO A 73 42.22 42.63 -24.78
C PRO A 73 40.69 42.76 -25.07
N GLY A 74 39.92 43.72 -24.53
CA GLY A 74 39.83 45.18 -24.85
C GLY A 74 38.53 45.45 -25.68
N THR A 75 37.77 46.56 -25.66
CA THR A 75 37.84 47.98 -25.19
C THR A 75 36.39 48.56 -25.29
N ALA A 76 35.92 49.69 -24.72
CA ALA A 76 36.32 50.65 -23.66
C ALA A 76 35.10 51.60 -23.37
N GLU A 77 35.32 52.77 -22.73
CA GLU A 77 34.49 54.02 -22.75
C GLU A 77 33.09 54.07 -22.03
N ASP A 78 32.70 55.13 -21.30
CA ASP A 78 33.48 56.16 -20.56
C ASP A 78 32.63 57.03 -19.59
N TYR A 79 33.29 57.76 -18.66
CA TYR A 79 32.83 58.93 -17.83
C TYR A 79 31.61 58.78 -16.86
N ASP A 80 31.51 59.48 -15.71
CA ASP A 80 32.43 60.37 -14.96
C ASP A 80 32.22 60.31 -13.42
N ALA A 81 33.03 61.05 -12.66
CA ALA A 81 33.22 60.94 -11.20
C ALA A 81 32.25 61.72 -10.28
N LEU A 82 32.24 61.36 -8.99
CA LEU A 82 32.58 62.27 -7.88
C LEU A 82 32.88 61.50 -6.56
N SER A 83 33.37 62.20 -5.54
CA SER A 83 34.21 61.65 -4.45
C SER A 83 33.63 61.77 -3.03
N TRP A 84 34.50 61.66 -2.01
CA TRP A 84 34.28 61.64 -0.54
C TRP A 84 33.75 60.31 0.04
N GLY A 85 34.28 59.76 1.14
CA GLY A 85 35.46 60.10 1.93
C GLY A 85 35.22 60.05 3.45
N GLY A 86 35.94 59.17 4.18
CA GLY A 86 35.90 59.13 5.65
C GLY A 86 36.28 57.76 6.26
N HIS A 87 37.46 57.68 6.86
CA HIS A 87 37.78 56.72 7.93
C HIS A 87 37.46 57.38 9.29
N GLU A 88 37.24 56.59 10.34
CA GLU A 88 38.20 56.40 11.45
C GLU A 88 37.64 55.50 12.57
N ASP A 89 38.54 55.00 13.42
CA ASP A 89 38.28 54.01 14.47
C ASP A 89 37.71 54.63 15.77
N LEU A 90 37.32 53.77 16.73
CA LEU A 90 37.92 53.78 18.06
C LEU A 90 37.51 52.55 18.89
N ALA A 91 38.40 52.10 19.77
CA ALA A 91 38.17 51.04 20.76
C ALA A 91 38.67 51.49 22.14
N PHE A 92 38.08 50.98 23.22
CA PHE A 92 38.60 51.17 24.59
C PHE A 92 38.30 49.96 25.50
N GLN A 93 39.04 49.85 26.61
CA GLN A 93 39.15 48.66 27.45
C GLN A 93 38.56 48.81 28.87
N GLN A 94 38.26 47.65 29.49
CA GLN A 94 38.41 47.28 30.91
C GLN A 94 38.12 48.30 32.04
N TRP A 95 37.40 47.83 33.07
CA TRP A 95 38.01 47.69 34.41
C TRP A 95 37.37 46.53 35.22
N ALA A 96 37.79 46.32 36.46
CA ALA A 96 37.40 45.19 37.32
C ALA A 96 37.35 45.58 38.82
N GLY A 97 36.67 44.78 39.66
CA GLY A 97 36.75 44.93 41.12
C GLY A 97 35.74 44.11 41.95
N THR A 98 36.25 43.24 42.81
CA THR A 98 35.64 42.75 44.08
C THR A 98 36.61 43.14 45.22
N PRO A 99 36.17 43.24 46.51
CA PRO A 99 36.27 42.06 47.39
C PRO A 99 35.31 41.97 48.62
N ASP A 100 35.04 40.73 49.04
CA ASP A 100 35.05 40.14 50.41
C ASP A 100 34.26 40.62 51.66
N LEU A 101 33.79 39.58 52.42
CA LEU A 101 33.52 39.47 53.88
C LEU A 101 32.38 40.37 54.46
N GLN A 102 31.66 40.10 55.58
CA GLN A 102 31.57 39.06 56.65
C GLN A 102 30.14 39.18 57.29
N GLU A 103 29.54 38.39 58.19
CA GLU A 103 29.84 37.18 58.99
C GLU A 103 28.50 36.49 59.43
N SER A 104 28.52 35.38 60.20
CA SER A 104 27.35 34.72 60.84
C SER A 104 27.15 35.13 62.31
N PRO A 105 25.97 34.87 62.94
CA PRO A 105 25.95 33.84 64.01
C PRO A 105 24.63 33.02 64.07
N SER A 106 24.37 32.33 65.20
CA SER A 106 23.54 31.13 65.35
C SER A 106 22.35 31.22 66.34
N ASP A 107 21.62 30.09 66.48
CA ASP A 107 20.72 29.67 67.58
C ASP A 107 19.33 30.36 67.69
N GLY A 108 18.27 29.68 68.19
CA GLY A 108 18.13 28.28 68.64
C GLY A 108 16.75 27.99 69.27
N GLY A 109 16.48 26.73 69.67
CA GLY A 109 15.24 26.28 70.36
C GLY A 109 14.18 25.69 69.40
N ALA A 110 13.72 24.43 69.42
CA ALA A 110 13.70 23.31 70.39
C ALA A 110 12.48 23.21 71.33
N SER A 111 11.70 22.14 71.19
CA SER A 111 10.83 21.55 72.22
C SER A 111 10.56 20.07 71.92
N THR A 112 10.72 19.21 72.93
CA THR A 112 10.40 17.76 72.91
C THR A 112 9.02 17.50 73.54
N TRP A 113 8.54 16.25 73.49
CA TRP A 113 8.15 15.43 74.66
C TRP A 113 7.80 13.99 74.25
N GLU A 114 7.72 13.09 75.23
CA GLU A 114 7.81 11.62 75.10
C GLU A 114 6.41 10.94 75.32
N VAL A 115 6.12 9.75 74.74
CA VAL A 115 6.07 8.39 75.38
C VAL A 115 5.04 8.31 76.56
N GLN A 116 4.14 7.32 76.70
CA GLN A 116 4.31 5.86 76.56
C GLN A 116 3.05 5.05 76.14
N GLU A 117 3.24 3.73 76.09
CA GLU A 117 2.42 2.59 75.65
C GLU A 117 1.16 2.29 76.51
N ASP A 118 0.26 1.42 76.01
CA ASP A 118 -0.09 0.18 76.76
C ASP A 118 -0.76 -0.94 75.91
N PHE A 119 -0.80 -2.14 76.50
CA PHE A 119 -1.19 -3.48 76.00
C PHE A 119 -2.69 -3.69 75.64
N ALA A 120 -3.18 -4.85 75.13
CA ALA A 120 -2.74 -5.92 74.22
C ALA A 120 -3.81 -7.05 74.16
N ALA A 121 -3.76 -7.94 73.13
CA ALA A 121 -4.18 -9.38 73.09
C ALA A 121 -4.91 -9.80 71.79
N GLY A 122 -4.51 -10.92 71.15
CA GLY A 122 -5.22 -11.47 69.97
C GLY A 122 -4.45 -12.45 69.05
N SER A 123 -3.70 -13.41 69.60
CA SER A 123 -2.94 -14.46 68.85
C SER A 123 -3.78 -15.74 68.61
N PRO A 124 -3.44 -16.69 67.69
CA PRO A 124 -2.09 -17.03 67.16
C PRO A 124 -1.95 -17.29 65.63
N GLY A 125 -0.70 -17.50 65.19
CA GLY A 125 -0.30 -17.96 63.83
C GLY A 125 0.04 -19.48 63.78
N PRO A 126 1.07 -19.96 63.03
CA PRO A 126 2.21 -19.24 62.43
C PRO A 126 2.56 -19.63 60.95
N ASP A 127 3.76 -19.22 60.50
CA ASP A 127 4.55 -19.69 59.33
C ASP A 127 4.07 -19.31 57.89
N THR A 128 4.92 -18.86 56.94
CA THR A 128 6.40 -18.61 56.96
C THR A 128 6.84 -17.52 55.94
N GLU A 129 8.03 -16.97 56.20
CA GLU A 129 8.97 -16.26 55.28
C GLU A 129 8.51 -15.02 54.47
N THR A 130 8.92 -13.84 54.97
CA THR A 130 9.11 -12.62 54.18
C THR A 130 10.56 -12.48 53.69
N GLY A 131 10.76 -12.27 52.39
CA GLY A 131 12.08 -11.92 51.82
C GLY A 131 12.43 -10.44 52.03
N MET A 132 13.53 -10.15 52.71
CA MET A 132 13.99 -8.79 53.04
C MET A 132 14.41 -8.00 51.78
N ALA A 133 14.10 -6.70 51.73
CA ALA A 133 14.75 -5.80 50.78
C ALA A 133 16.20 -5.50 51.21
N PRO A 134 17.20 -5.54 50.32
CA PRO A 134 18.60 -5.33 50.69
C PRO A 134 18.86 -3.86 51.06
N ALA A 135 19.58 -3.66 52.17
CA ALA A 135 20.10 -2.34 52.56
C ALA A 135 21.22 -1.86 51.61
N PRO A 136 21.40 -0.54 51.42
CA PRO A 136 22.44 -0.01 50.54
C PRO A 136 23.82 -0.10 51.19
N GLY A 137 24.54 -1.21 50.97
CA GLY A 137 25.92 -1.33 51.49
C GLY A 137 26.58 -2.71 51.46
N ALA A 138 26.60 -3.41 50.32
CA ALA A 138 27.52 -4.54 50.09
C ALA A 138 27.65 -4.92 48.59
N TYR A 139 28.45 -4.17 47.83
CA TYR A 139 29.01 -4.66 46.56
C TYR A 139 30.54 -4.52 46.59
N SER A 140 31.23 -5.52 46.05
CA SER A 140 32.69 -5.64 46.12
C SER A 140 33.40 -4.64 45.20
N GLU A 141 34.44 -4.00 45.75
CA GLU A 141 35.57 -3.32 45.08
C GLU A 141 35.30 -2.68 43.71
N ASP A 142 35.27 -1.34 43.69
CA ASP A 142 35.26 -0.55 42.45
C ASP A 142 36.35 -1.02 41.48
N GLN A 143 35.93 -1.47 40.29
CA GLN A 143 36.80 -1.50 39.12
C GLN A 143 36.90 -0.06 38.58
N PRO A 144 38.03 0.64 38.75
CA PRO A 144 38.15 2.02 38.29
C PRO A 144 38.07 2.07 36.75
N GLY A 145 36.92 2.50 36.23
CA GLY A 145 36.65 2.55 34.79
C GLY A 145 35.36 1.88 34.31
N THR A 146 34.44 1.45 35.19
CA THR A 146 33.12 0.93 34.78
C THR A 146 31.94 1.77 35.28
N MET A 147 31.00 2.07 34.39
CA MET A 147 29.69 2.62 34.74
C MET A 147 28.77 1.47 35.24
N PRO A 148 28.13 1.60 36.42
CA PRO A 148 27.24 0.57 36.95
C PRO A 148 25.93 0.44 36.13
N PRO A 149 25.28 -0.74 36.19
CA PRO A 149 23.95 -0.92 35.61
C PRO A 149 22.94 -0.02 36.32
N GLY A 150 21.91 0.41 35.60
CA GLY A 150 20.96 1.37 36.15
C GLY A 150 19.62 1.40 35.44
N ARG A 151 18.73 2.25 35.96
CA ARG A 151 17.31 2.26 35.65
C ARG A 151 16.73 3.65 35.87
N LEU A 152 16.00 4.17 34.88
CA LEU A 152 15.32 5.47 34.96
C LEU A 152 13.85 5.29 34.57
N VAL A 153 12.95 5.81 35.41
CA VAL A 153 11.52 5.91 35.15
C VAL A 153 11.21 7.34 34.73
N VAL A 154 10.46 7.51 33.65
CA VAL A 154 9.98 8.82 33.18
C VAL A 154 8.47 8.81 33.17
N ASP A 155 7.86 9.47 34.16
CA ASP A 155 6.41 9.46 34.34
C ASP A 155 5.64 10.08 33.18
N ARG A 156 6.21 11.13 32.56
CA ARG A 156 5.59 11.88 31.46
C ARG A 156 6.56 12.07 30.29
N LEU A 157 6.19 11.56 29.12
CA LEU A 157 6.96 11.71 27.88
C LEU A 157 6.08 12.40 26.82
N PRO A 158 6.42 13.60 26.32
CA PRO A 158 5.57 14.36 25.39
C PRO A 158 5.14 13.56 24.14
N LEU A 159 6.04 12.74 23.58
CA LEU A 159 5.76 11.85 22.45
C LEU A 159 4.63 10.83 22.72
N LEU A 160 4.42 10.45 23.98
CA LEU A 160 3.40 9.50 24.43
C LEU A 160 2.24 10.18 25.19
N ARG A 161 2.17 11.52 25.21
CA ARG A 161 1.07 12.29 25.85
C ARG A 161 -0.32 11.84 25.38
N THR A 162 -0.44 11.37 24.14
CA THR A 162 -1.68 10.90 23.50
C THR A 162 -1.98 9.41 23.74
N HIS A 163 -1.12 8.67 24.44
CA HIS A 163 -1.38 7.27 24.80
C HIS A 163 -2.26 7.18 26.04
N LYS A 164 -3.38 6.46 25.98
CA LYS A 164 -4.23 6.15 27.15
C LYS A 164 -3.62 5.04 28.02
N GLY A 165 -3.86 5.06 29.34
CA GLY A 165 -3.35 4.06 30.31
C GLY A 165 -2.56 4.68 31.47
N THR A 166 -2.25 3.88 32.50
CA THR A 166 -1.56 4.34 33.72
C THR A 166 -0.06 4.59 33.52
N ALA A 167 0.45 5.68 34.10
CA ALA A 167 1.87 6.04 34.15
C ALA A 167 2.75 4.94 34.82
N PRO A 168 4.08 4.94 34.64
CA PRO A 168 4.90 5.90 33.88
C PRO A 168 4.79 5.75 32.35
N ASP A 169 5.15 6.81 31.62
CA ASP A 169 5.15 6.82 30.15
C ASP A 169 6.33 6.06 29.53
N LEU A 170 7.50 6.05 30.18
CA LEU A 170 8.70 5.35 29.70
C LEU A 170 9.49 4.73 30.86
N LEU A 171 10.02 3.53 30.64
CA LEU A 171 11.06 2.93 31.47
C LEU A 171 12.33 2.74 30.62
N LEU A 172 13.47 3.12 31.19
CA LEU A 172 14.80 2.87 30.67
C LEU A 172 15.59 1.97 31.63
N LYS A 173 16.37 1.03 31.09
CA LYS A 173 17.33 0.18 31.84
C LYS A 173 18.63 0.10 31.04
N TRP A 174 19.77 0.05 31.71
CA TRP A 174 21.07 -0.21 31.08
C TRP A 174 21.92 -1.18 31.91
N ASN A 175 22.78 -1.92 31.22
CA ASN A 175 23.73 -2.85 31.84
C ASN A 175 25.00 -2.14 32.32
N SER A 176 25.87 -2.89 33.03
CA SER A 176 27.22 -2.43 33.35
C SER A 176 28.01 -2.24 32.06
N MET A 177 28.78 -1.16 31.93
CA MET A 177 29.52 -0.83 30.72
C MET A 177 30.81 -0.05 31.01
N PRO A 178 31.81 -0.05 30.12
CA PRO A 178 33.01 0.76 30.29
C PRO A 178 32.70 2.26 30.39
N GLN A 179 33.40 2.96 31.29
CA GLN A 179 33.37 4.41 31.38
C GLN A 179 33.93 5.01 30.10
N GLY A 180 33.28 6.05 29.56
CA GLY A 180 33.61 6.60 28.24
C GLY A 180 33.02 5.85 27.04
N THR A 181 32.07 4.94 27.25
CA THR A 181 31.28 4.31 26.18
C THR A 181 30.67 5.37 25.23
N THR A 182 31.00 5.29 23.95
CA THR A 182 30.61 6.27 22.91
C THR A 182 29.38 5.87 22.09
N ALA A 183 28.93 4.62 22.19
CA ALA A 183 27.72 4.11 21.54
C ALA A 183 27.05 3.03 22.40
N VAL A 184 25.70 3.03 22.45
CA VAL A 184 24.89 2.03 23.15
C VAL A 184 23.85 1.42 22.21
N ASP A 185 23.73 0.09 22.19
CA ASP A 185 22.67 -0.59 21.45
C ASP A 185 21.32 -0.28 22.09
N VAL A 186 20.30 0.05 21.29
CA VAL A 186 18.98 0.45 21.80
C VAL A 186 17.93 -0.62 21.53
N VAL A 187 17.31 -1.13 22.59
CA VAL A 187 16.32 -2.22 22.52
C VAL A 187 14.93 -1.69 22.86
N VAL A 188 14.05 -1.54 21.87
CA VAL A 188 12.67 -1.07 22.09
C VAL A 188 11.72 -2.27 22.22
N HIS A 189 10.89 -2.33 23.27
CA HIS A 189 9.89 -3.39 23.45
C HIS A 189 8.45 -2.91 23.22
N LEU A 190 7.73 -3.61 22.34
CA LEU A 190 6.33 -3.32 21.99
C LEU A 190 5.38 -4.37 22.58
N HIS A 191 4.63 -4.01 23.61
CA HIS A 191 3.65 -4.88 24.27
C HIS A 191 2.23 -4.74 23.68
N GLY A 192 1.56 -5.87 23.39
CA GLY A 192 0.20 -5.84 22.80
C GLY A 192 -0.99 -5.99 23.76
N TYR A 193 -0.76 -6.45 24.98
CA TYR A 193 -1.82 -6.96 25.84
C TYR A 193 -1.53 -6.77 27.34
N SER A 194 -2.56 -6.55 28.16
CA SER A 194 -2.47 -6.71 29.61
C SER A 194 -3.81 -7.08 30.25
N GLY A 195 -3.80 -8.14 31.06
CA GLY A 195 -4.95 -8.52 31.91
C GLY A 195 -5.29 -7.48 33.00
N ARG A 196 -4.40 -6.54 33.30
CA ARG A 196 -4.70 -5.36 34.15
C ARG A 196 -5.56 -4.30 33.44
N ARG A 197 -5.89 -4.50 32.15
CA ARG A 197 -6.62 -3.55 31.31
C ARG A 197 -5.95 -2.15 31.38
N ALA A 198 -6.73 -1.07 31.48
CA ALA A 198 -6.23 0.30 31.58
C ALA A 198 -5.23 0.54 32.72
N ALA A 199 -5.35 -0.20 33.83
CA ALA A 199 -4.55 -0.07 35.05
C ALA A 199 -3.16 -0.74 34.98
N MET A 200 -2.74 -1.16 33.79
CA MET A 200 -1.39 -1.68 33.52
C MET A 200 -0.35 -0.57 33.75
N SER A 201 0.63 -0.85 34.62
CA SER A 201 1.83 -0.02 34.76
C SER A 201 3.01 -0.75 34.12
N ILE A 202 3.78 -0.08 33.27
CA ILE A 202 4.90 -0.70 32.57
C ILE A 202 5.97 -1.22 33.53
N VAL A 203 6.14 -0.61 34.69
CA VAL A 203 7.08 -1.04 35.74
C VAL A 203 6.61 -2.33 36.41
N ARG A 204 5.32 -2.43 36.76
CA ARG A 204 4.80 -3.57 37.53
C ARG A 204 4.46 -4.78 36.65
N ASP A 205 3.84 -4.55 35.50
CA ASP A 205 3.19 -5.61 34.70
C ASP A 205 3.83 -5.84 33.32
N LYS A 206 4.91 -5.12 32.99
CA LYS A 206 5.63 -5.29 31.71
C LYS A 206 7.14 -5.43 31.85
N GLU A 207 7.81 -4.69 32.71
CA GLU A 207 9.25 -4.87 32.96
C GLU A 207 9.60 -6.36 33.21
N PRO A 208 8.96 -7.09 34.16
CA PRO A 208 9.30 -8.48 34.47
C PRO A 208 8.84 -9.51 33.42
N ALA A 209 8.10 -9.07 32.40
CA ALA A 209 7.52 -9.92 31.36
C ALA A 209 7.94 -9.50 29.94
N SER A 210 8.88 -8.54 29.82
CA SER A 210 9.31 -7.96 28.54
C SER A 210 10.46 -8.74 27.88
N GLY A 211 11.26 -9.46 28.68
CA GLY A 211 12.52 -10.05 28.23
C GLY A 211 13.65 -9.03 28.08
N LEU A 212 13.50 -7.80 28.61
CA LEU A 212 14.52 -6.76 28.66
C LEU A 212 15.47 -6.91 29.87
N ASP A 213 15.80 -8.16 30.20
CA ASP A 213 16.68 -8.52 31.29
C ASP A 213 18.08 -8.80 30.73
N PHE A 214 19.12 -8.33 31.41
CA PHE A 214 20.51 -8.43 30.93
C PHE A 214 21.24 -9.70 31.42
N ALA A 215 20.57 -10.55 32.21
CA ALA A 215 21.00 -11.86 32.69
C ALA A 215 19.76 -12.76 32.83
N ASP A 216 19.91 -14.05 33.17
CA ASP A 216 18.76 -14.95 33.35
C ASP A 216 17.93 -14.55 34.60
N PRO A 217 16.64 -14.15 34.46
CA PRO A 217 15.79 -13.79 35.59
C PRO A 217 15.31 -15.01 36.41
N GLU A 218 15.74 -16.22 36.06
CA GLU A 218 15.63 -17.43 36.88
C GLU A 218 16.98 -17.87 37.47
N GLN A 219 18.12 -17.48 36.86
CA GLN A 219 19.47 -17.89 37.27
C GLN A 219 20.50 -16.75 37.11
N PRO A 220 20.49 -15.70 37.96
CA PRO A 220 21.21 -14.45 37.71
C PRO A 220 22.74 -14.54 37.57
N GLY A 221 23.37 -15.64 37.98
CA GLY A 221 24.79 -15.92 37.72
C GLY A 221 25.11 -16.33 36.26
N THR A 222 24.09 -16.49 35.41
CA THR A 222 24.27 -16.85 33.99
C THR A 222 24.64 -15.62 33.18
N ALA A 223 25.74 -15.70 32.43
CA ALA A 223 26.21 -14.61 31.57
C ALA A 223 25.16 -14.23 30.51
N GLY A 224 24.83 -12.94 30.44
CA GLY A 224 23.86 -12.36 29.50
C GLY A 224 24.45 -11.23 28.65
N ARG A 225 23.77 -10.08 28.57
CA ARG A 225 24.17 -8.94 27.72
C ARG A 225 25.37 -8.20 28.31
N THR A 226 26.54 -8.35 27.69
CA THR A 226 27.78 -7.62 28.06
C THR A 226 28.06 -6.38 27.21
N THR A 227 27.56 -6.30 25.97
CA THR A 227 27.69 -5.09 25.14
C THR A 227 26.88 -3.94 25.74
N PRO A 228 27.38 -2.69 25.75
CA PRO A 228 26.63 -1.54 26.29
C PRO A 228 25.26 -1.39 25.62
N THR A 229 24.19 -1.49 26.40
CA THR A 229 22.82 -1.61 25.90
C THR A 229 21.84 -0.77 26.72
N LEU A 230 21.02 0.03 26.05
CA LEU A 230 19.92 0.80 26.60
C LEU A 230 18.58 0.14 26.20
N ALA A 231 17.94 -0.51 27.16
CA ALA A 231 16.60 -1.06 26.99
C ALA A 231 15.53 0.01 27.23
N VAL A 232 14.53 0.05 26.35
CA VAL A 232 13.50 1.09 26.23
C VAL A 232 12.12 0.44 26.20
N LEU A 233 11.36 0.61 27.28
CA LEU A 233 9.99 0.11 27.41
C LEU A 233 9.00 1.28 27.41
N PRO A 234 8.46 1.68 26.24
CA PRO A 234 7.43 2.71 26.14
C PRO A 234 6.07 2.19 26.59
N ARG A 235 5.26 3.04 27.22
CA ARG A 235 3.86 2.75 27.52
C ARG A 235 3.00 2.79 26.26
N GLY A 236 2.35 1.68 25.95
CA GLY A 236 1.36 1.63 24.87
C GLY A 236 0.08 2.44 25.15
N HIS A 237 -0.63 2.82 24.10
CA HIS A 237 -1.99 3.33 24.16
C HIS A 237 -2.96 2.17 24.41
N TYR A 238 -3.60 2.17 25.59
CA TYR A 238 -4.71 1.28 25.92
C TYR A 238 -5.92 1.60 25.04
N PHE A 239 -6.41 0.60 24.29
CA PHE A 239 -7.65 0.71 23.52
C PHE A 239 -8.68 -0.37 23.88
N GLY A 240 -8.29 -1.36 24.70
CA GLY A 240 -9.16 -2.47 25.12
C GLY A 240 -9.40 -3.50 24.01
N GLY A 241 -10.06 -3.09 22.93
CA GLY A 241 -10.52 -3.99 21.86
C GLY A 241 -11.48 -5.07 22.38
N ASN A 242 -11.71 -6.10 21.57
CA ASN A 242 -12.70 -7.15 21.85
C ASN A 242 -12.44 -7.94 23.16
N SER A 243 -11.22 -7.89 23.70
CA SER A 243 -10.84 -8.55 24.97
C SER A 243 -10.73 -7.57 26.17
N GLY A 244 -11.05 -6.28 25.97
CA GLY A 244 -10.92 -5.24 27.00
C GLY A 244 -9.49 -5.04 27.53
N SER A 245 -8.48 -5.54 26.83
CA SER A 245 -7.12 -5.75 27.35
C SER A 245 -6.00 -5.34 26.37
N GLY A 246 -6.37 -4.86 25.18
CA GLY A 246 -5.46 -4.53 24.07
C GLY A 246 -4.73 -3.19 24.19
N TYR A 247 -3.48 -3.20 23.71
CA TYR A 247 -2.53 -2.08 23.67
C TYR A 247 -1.93 -1.90 22.26
N SER A 248 -1.71 -0.65 21.86
CA SER A 248 -1.11 -0.28 20.56
C SER A 248 -0.17 0.91 20.71
N PHE A 249 0.50 1.36 19.64
CA PHE A 249 1.47 2.47 19.69
C PHE A 249 1.23 3.52 18.58
N PRO A 250 0.05 4.19 18.52
CA PRO A 250 -0.33 5.10 17.45
C PRO A 250 0.59 6.33 17.30
N ALA A 251 1.32 6.72 18.35
CA ALA A 251 2.36 7.75 18.23
C ALA A 251 3.61 7.22 17.47
N LEU A 252 4.03 5.98 17.72
CA LEU A 252 5.29 5.42 17.22
C LEU A 252 5.18 4.78 15.82
N THR A 253 3.96 4.46 15.35
CA THR A 253 3.71 3.92 13.99
C THR A 253 3.71 4.97 12.88
N LYS A 254 4.21 6.19 13.17
CA LYS A 254 4.44 7.26 12.19
C LYS A 254 5.91 7.25 11.76
N ALA A 255 6.18 7.63 10.52
CA ALA A 255 7.56 7.79 10.04
C ALA A 255 8.34 8.79 10.92
N GLY A 256 9.56 8.42 11.31
CA GLY A 256 10.42 9.22 12.21
C GLY A 256 10.08 9.15 13.70
N ALA A 257 8.88 8.72 14.10
CA ALA A 257 8.46 8.80 15.49
C ALA A 257 9.16 7.78 16.42
N LEU A 258 9.53 6.60 15.92
CA LEU A 258 10.36 5.66 16.68
C LEU A 258 11.78 6.20 16.87
N GLN A 259 12.35 6.84 15.85
CA GLN A 259 13.66 7.50 15.92
C GLN A 259 13.64 8.63 16.94
N GLN A 260 12.55 9.40 17.03
CA GLN A 260 12.36 10.41 18.07
C GLN A 260 12.31 9.80 19.48
N LEU A 261 11.65 8.65 19.67
CA LEU A 261 11.67 7.92 20.95
C LEU A 261 13.10 7.49 21.33
N VAL A 262 13.85 6.91 20.38
CA VAL A 262 15.22 6.43 20.60
C VAL A 262 16.17 7.59 20.93
N ALA A 263 16.11 8.69 20.19
CA ALA A 263 16.88 9.89 20.49
C ALA A 263 16.55 10.43 21.90
N THR A 264 15.26 10.50 22.27
CA THR A 264 14.86 10.98 23.61
C THR A 264 15.30 10.04 24.73
N ALA A 265 15.34 8.72 24.47
CA ALA A 265 15.85 7.72 25.40
C ALA A 265 17.37 7.87 25.63
N ILE A 266 18.16 8.05 24.56
CA ILE A 266 19.60 8.30 24.63
C ILE A 266 19.88 9.62 25.36
N ASP A 267 19.13 10.68 25.06
CA ASP A 267 19.21 11.96 25.75
C ASP A 267 18.99 11.83 27.26
N ALA A 268 17.99 11.06 27.68
CA ALA A 268 17.69 10.81 29.09
C ALA A 268 18.77 9.95 29.76
N PHE A 269 19.28 8.92 29.08
CA PHE A 269 20.40 8.10 29.54
C PHE A 269 21.68 8.93 29.74
N ASN A 270 22.08 9.73 28.74
CA ASN A 270 23.25 10.60 28.79
C ASN A 270 23.15 11.61 29.94
N LYS A 271 21.98 12.25 30.12
CA LYS A 271 21.70 13.17 31.26
C LYS A 271 21.78 12.47 32.62
N GLN A 272 21.35 11.21 32.72
CA GLN A 272 21.31 10.44 33.97
C GLN A 272 22.68 9.83 34.35
N THR A 273 23.58 9.64 33.39
CA THR A 273 24.88 8.96 33.57
C THR A 273 26.09 9.88 33.40
N GLY A 274 25.89 11.10 32.89
CA GLY A 274 26.98 12.01 32.50
C GLY A 274 27.73 11.57 31.24
N SER A 275 27.19 10.61 30.47
CA SER A 275 27.82 10.12 29.23
C SER A 275 27.41 10.90 27.99
N SER A 276 28.16 10.70 26.91
CA SER A 276 27.94 11.29 25.58
C SER A 276 27.71 10.21 24.52
N ALA A 277 27.02 9.13 24.89
CA ALA A 277 26.82 7.98 24.02
C ALA A 277 25.87 8.29 22.85
N SER A 278 26.17 7.71 21.70
CA SER A 278 25.36 7.73 20.49
C SER A 278 24.56 6.42 20.31
N GLN A 279 23.68 6.37 19.30
CA GLN A 279 22.94 5.14 19.01
C GLN A 279 23.86 4.10 18.34
N GLY A 280 23.98 2.92 18.95
CA GLY A 280 24.48 1.70 18.31
C GLY A 280 23.40 1.05 17.46
N LYS A 281 23.30 -0.29 17.52
CA LYS A 281 22.23 -1.04 16.85
C LYS A 281 20.85 -0.60 17.33
N LEU A 282 19.87 -0.63 16.43
CA LEU A 282 18.45 -0.58 16.80
C LEU A 282 17.86 -1.99 16.80
N ILE A 283 17.49 -2.48 17.98
CA ILE A 283 16.82 -3.76 18.19
C ILE A 283 15.35 -3.48 18.53
N ILE A 284 14.41 -4.14 17.84
CA ILE A 284 12.97 -4.04 18.18
C ILE A 284 12.45 -5.41 18.60
N THR A 285 11.93 -5.49 19.82
CA THR A 285 11.25 -6.67 20.35
C THR A 285 9.74 -6.43 20.43
N ALA A 286 8.93 -7.46 20.18
CA ALA A 286 7.48 -7.34 20.23
C ALA A 286 6.82 -8.60 20.82
N HIS A 287 5.87 -8.40 21.73
CA HIS A 287 5.10 -9.48 22.37
C HIS A 287 3.60 -9.34 22.11
N SER A 288 2.94 -10.48 21.86
CA SER A 288 1.49 -10.56 21.68
C SER A 288 1.00 -9.59 20.58
N GLY A 289 -0.10 -8.87 20.78
CA GLY A 289 -0.60 -7.85 19.83
C GLY A 289 0.41 -6.76 19.40
N GLY A 290 1.57 -6.63 20.07
CA GLY A 290 2.65 -5.69 19.73
C GLY A 290 3.30 -5.95 18.37
N GLY A 291 3.10 -7.13 17.79
CA GLY A 291 3.50 -7.42 16.42
C GLY A 291 2.77 -6.58 15.36
N ALA A 292 1.55 -6.10 15.63
CA ALA A 292 0.83 -5.22 14.70
C ALA A 292 1.48 -3.83 14.53
N PRO A 293 1.80 -3.07 15.60
CA PRO A 293 2.57 -1.84 15.46
C PRO A 293 4.00 -2.08 14.93
N LEU A 294 4.64 -3.22 15.24
CA LEU A 294 5.91 -3.62 14.59
C LEU A 294 5.75 -3.71 13.05
N MET A 295 4.69 -4.37 12.54
CA MET A 295 4.44 -4.46 11.10
C MET A 295 4.13 -3.10 10.44
N ALA A 296 3.72 -2.09 11.21
CA ALA A 296 3.60 -0.71 10.71
C ALA A 296 4.97 0.01 10.69
N ILE A 297 5.74 -0.08 11.77
CA ILE A 297 7.08 0.51 11.91
C ILE A 297 8.04 0.01 10.82
N LEU A 298 8.05 -1.30 10.53
CA LEU A 298 8.93 -1.93 9.52
C LEU A 298 8.64 -1.50 8.06
N ARG A 299 7.62 -0.65 7.82
CA ARG A 299 7.37 -0.02 6.51
C ARG A 299 8.24 1.21 6.24
N HIS A 300 8.74 1.85 7.30
CA HIS A 300 9.47 3.14 7.22
C HIS A 300 10.71 3.21 8.12
N THR A 301 10.90 2.26 9.02
CA THR A 301 12.08 2.14 9.89
C THR A 301 12.75 0.80 9.63
N ASP A 302 14.07 0.81 9.48
CA ASP A 302 14.88 -0.39 9.18
C ASP A 302 15.80 -0.70 10.38
N PRO A 303 15.30 -1.39 11.42
CA PRO A 303 16.11 -1.81 12.56
C PRO A 303 17.14 -2.87 12.15
N ASP A 304 18.14 -3.08 13.00
CA ASP A 304 19.19 -4.07 12.77
C ASP A 304 18.75 -5.46 13.19
N GLU A 305 18.01 -5.57 14.30
CA GLU A 305 17.56 -6.86 14.84
C GLU A 305 16.09 -6.81 15.26
N VAL A 306 15.36 -7.89 15.01
CA VAL A 306 13.92 -8.00 15.33
C VAL A 306 13.61 -9.32 16.00
N HIS A 307 13.06 -9.26 17.22
CA HIS A 307 12.65 -10.43 18.00
C HIS A 307 11.13 -10.40 18.25
N THR A 308 10.39 -11.38 17.76
CA THR A 308 8.94 -11.48 18.00
C THR A 308 8.61 -12.67 18.89
N PHE A 309 8.00 -12.38 20.03
CA PHE A 309 7.51 -13.35 21.01
C PHE A 309 6.02 -13.53 20.80
N ASP A 310 5.66 -14.53 20.01
CA ASP A 310 4.30 -14.97 19.71
C ASP A 310 3.35 -13.82 19.33
N ALA A 311 3.80 -13.03 18.35
CA ALA A 311 3.23 -11.70 18.06
C ALA A 311 2.62 -11.55 16.65
N LEU A 312 2.76 -12.56 15.78
CA LEU A 312 2.43 -12.46 14.35
C LEU A 312 0.94 -12.68 14.02
N TYR A 313 0.03 -12.03 14.76
CA TYR A 313 -1.42 -12.05 14.48
C TYR A 313 -1.81 -11.34 13.16
N SER A 314 -0.97 -10.42 12.68
CA SER A 314 -1.20 -9.64 11.46
C SER A 314 -0.24 -10.05 10.33
N ASP A 315 -0.49 -9.57 9.11
CA ASP A 315 0.25 -10.01 7.93
C ASP A 315 1.76 -9.67 8.00
N PRO A 316 2.66 -10.66 7.99
CA PRO A 316 4.09 -10.48 8.22
C PRO A 316 4.86 -9.98 6.98
N SER A 317 4.19 -9.51 5.92
CA SER A 317 4.90 -9.12 4.67
C SER A 317 5.89 -7.97 4.87
N ALA A 318 5.66 -7.09 5.84
CA ALA A 318 6.64 -6.05 6.22
C ALA A 318 7.92 -6.65 6.82
N LEU A 319 7.76 -7.62 7.74
CA LEU A 319 8.87 -8.37 8.35
C LEU A 319 9.63 -9.22 7.32
N ILE A 320 8.92 -9.89 6.41
CA ILE A 320 9.53 -10.69 5.33
C ILE A 320 10.30 -9.79 4.34
N ALA A 321 9.76 -8.60 4.03
CA ALA A 321 10.44 -7.63 3.17
C ALA A 321 11.69 -7.02 3.83
N TRP A 322 11.64 -6.72 5.12
CA TRP A 322 12.79 -6.27 5.91
C TRP A 322 13.86 -7.38 6.03
N ALA A 323 13.47 -8.60 6.41
CA ALA A 323 14.38 -9.74 6.53
C ALA A 323 15.09 -10.05 5.20
N ARG A 324 14.38 -9.95 4.07
CA ARG A 324 14.99 -10.09 2.74
C ARG A 324 16.07 -9.04 2.47
N ARG A 325 15.87 -7.77 2.86
CA ARG A 325 16.91 -6.73 2.73
C ARG A 325 18.13 -7.07 3.58
N ARG A 326 17.91 -7.42 4.84
CA ARG A 326 18.97 -7.68 5.83
C ARG A 326 19.80 -8.93 5.50
N VAL A 327 19.15 -10.04 5.12
CA VAL A 327 19.83 -11.24 4.58
C VAL A 327 20.63 -10.91 3.32
N ALA A 328 20.06 -10.17 2.35
CA ALA A 328 20.77 -9.79 1.13
C ALA A 328 21.95 -8.83 1.37
N ALA A 329 21.92 -8.09 2.49
CA ALA A 329 23.00 -7.21 2.95
C ALA A 329 23.97 -7.91 3.93
N GLY A 330 23.84 -9.22 4.14
CA GLY A 330 24.71 -10.00 5.05
C GLY A 330 24.71 -9.52 6.50
N SER A 331 23.63 -8.90 6.98
CA SER A 331 23.59 -8.18 8.26
C SER A 331 22.25 -8.32 9.00
N GLY A 332 22.25 -8.01 10.30
CA GLY A 332 21.07 -8.05 11.15
C GLY A 332 20.65 -9.45 11.61
N ALA A 333 19.59 -9.53 12.41
CA ALA A 333 19.10 -10.78 13.01
C ALA A 333 17.58 -10.84 13.19
N LEU A 334 16.99 -12.02 13.02
CA LEU A 334 15.54 -12.23 13.16
C LEU A 334 15.25 -13.49 13.98
N ARG A 335 14.54 -13.33 15.09
CA ARG A 335 14.05 -14.46 15.89
C ARG A 335 12.54 -14.40 16.05
N VAL A 336 11.84 -15.38 15.50
CA VAL A 336 10.39 -15.55 15.65
C VAL A 336 10.14 -16.76 16.54
N VAL A 337 9.86 -16.52 17.82
CA VAL A 337 9.44 -17.57 18.76
C VAL A 337 7.92 -17.57 18.85
N PHE A 338 7.27 -18.72 18.67
CA PHE A 338 5.80 -18.80 18.60
C PHE A 338 5.25 -20.10 19.18
N ARG A 339 3.95 -20.17 19.46
CA ARG A 339 3.30 -21.41 19.91
C ARG A 339 2.62 -22.11 18.74
N ALA A 340 2.97 -23.38 18.51
CA ALA A 340 2.40 -24.17 17.42
C ALA A 340 0.90 -24.42 17.64
N GLY A 341 0.10 -24.32 16.57
CA GLY A 341 -1.36 -24.44 16.63
C GLY A 341 -2.11 -23.18 17.08
N GLU A 342 -1.41 -22.13 17.55
CA GLU A 342 -2.05 -20.88 17.99
C GLU A 342 -2.18 -19.85 16.84
N PRO A 343 -3.00 -18.78 16.95
CA PRO A 343 -3.34 -17.90 15.83
C PRO A 343 -2.17 -17.19 15.13
N THR A 344 -1.01 -17.16 15.78
CA THR A 344 0.27 -16.63 15.28
C THR A 344 1.01 -17.60 14.36
N ALA A 345 0.83 -18.92 14.56
CA ALA A 345 1.64 -19.99 13.99
C ALA A 345 1.75 -19.91 12.47
N ARG A 346 0.60 -19.83 11.80
CA ARG A 346 0.49 -19.71 10.34
C ARG A 346 1.31 -18.55 9.74
N ASN A 347 1.46 -17.44 10.47
CA ASN A 347 2.27 -16.30 10.00
C ASN A 347 3.75 -16.47 10.37
N SER A 348 4.07 -17.07 11.50
CA SER A 348 5.44 -17.50 11.83
C SER A 348 5.99 -18.50 10.80
N GLU A 349 5.20 -19.50 10.42
CA GLU A 349 5.53 -20.50 9.39
C GLU A 349 5.70 -19.87 8.00
N ARG A 350 4.93 -18.82 7.67
CA ARG A 350 5.15 -18.00 6.46
C ARG A 350 6.51 -17.29 6.49
N VAL A 351 6.97 -16.82 7.65
CA VAL A 351 8.33 -16.27 7.82
C VAL A 351 9.36 -17.39 7.70
N ALA A 352 9.17 -18.54 8.36
CA ALA A 352 10.08 -19.68 8.30
C ALA A 352 10.32 -20.17 6.86
N LYS A 353 9.23 -20.38 6.11
CA LYS A 353 9.29 -20.76 4.69
C LYS A 353 9.96 -19.69 3.84
N SER A 354 9.79 -18.41 4.17
CA SER A 354 10.47 -17.31 3.48
C SER A 354 11.97 -17.29 3.75
N LEU A 355 12.42 -17.55 4.99
CA LEU A 355 13.82 -17.64 5.36
C LEU A 355 14.52 -18.87 4.75
N LYS A 356 13.88 -20.06 4.78
CA LYS A 356 14.40 -21.26 4.08
C LYS A 356 14.55 -21.00 2.57
N THR A 357 13.62 -20.25 1.96
CA THR A 357 13.70 -19.84 0.53
C THR A 357 14.83 -18.84 0.25
N LEU A 358 15.30 -18.10 1.26
CA LEU A 358 16.42 -17.16 1.16
C LEU A 358 17.79 -17.80 1.46
N GLY A 359 17.83 -19.08 1.86
CA GLY A 359 19.06 -19.72 2.37
C GLY A 359 19.54 -19.12 3.70
N ALA A 360 18.67 -18.43 4.44
CA ALA A 360 19.05 -17.70 5.64
C ALA A 360 19.27 -18.66 6.83
N GLY A 361 20.52 -18.78 7.27
CA GLY A 361 20.90 -19.47 8.51
C GLY A 361 20.80 -18.55 9.74
N ALA A 362 21.41 -18.97 10.86
CA ALA A 362 21.57 -18.10 12.02
C ALA A 362 22.29 -16.79 11.62
N PRO A 363 21.88 -15.61 12.13
CA PRO A 363 20.92 -15.38 13.22
C PRO A 363 19.44 -15.19 12.77
N PHE A 364 19.04 -15.70 11.60
CA PHE A 364 17.64 -15.68 11.13
C PHE A 364 16.96 -17.03 11.41
N ARG A 365 16.09 -17.10 12.42
CA ARG A 365 15.41 -18.34 12.84
C ARG A 365 13.92 -18.15 13.17
N VAL A 366 13.16 -19.22 12.99
CA VAL A 366 11.77 -19.36 13.46
C VAL A 366 11.64 -20.65 14.24
N GLU A 367 11.17 -20.55 15.47
CA GLU A 367 11.25 -21.59 16.49
C GLU A 367 9.91 -21.73 17.22
N SER A 368 9.31 -22.93 17.19
CA SER A 368 8.08 -23.19 17.94
C SER A 368 8.38 -23.64 19.37
N THR A 369 7.65 -23.12 20.36
CA THR A 369 7.83 -23.45 21.79
C THR A 369 6.55 -23.99 22.44
N ARG A 370 6.72 -24.68 23.56
CA ARG A 370 5.64 -25.07 24.50
C ARG A 370 5.50 -24.13 25.70
N VAL A 371 6.43 -23.17 25.88
CA VAL A 371 6.37 -22.15 26.94
C VAL A 371 5.04 -21.36 26.84
N PRO A 372 4.34 -21.07 27.95
CA PRO A 372 3.06 -20.36 27.91
C PRO A 372 3.22 -18.94 27.33
N HIS A 373 2.19 -18.47 26.61
CA HIS A 373 2.24 -17.23 25.81
C HIS A 373 2.87 -16.01 26.52
N ASN A 374 2.56 -15.80 27.80
CA ASN A 374 3.05 -14.65 28.56
C ASN A 374 4.51 -14.78 29.03
N ASP A 375 5.04 -16.00 29.12
CA ASP A 375 6.36 -16.28 29.69
C ASP A 375 7.47 -16.31 28.62
N ILE A 376 7.10 -16.41 27.33
CA ILE A 376 8.03 -16.48 26.18
C ILE A 376 9.08 -15.34 26.20
N PRO A 377 8.74 -14.06 26.42
CA PRO A 377 9.73 -13.00 26.46
C PRO A 377 10.66 -13.14 27.68
N ARG A 378 10.13 -13.44 28.86
CA ARG A 378 10.93 -13.62 30.08
C ARG A 378 11.91 -14.79 29.96
N LYS A 379 11.47 -15.90 29.36
CA LYS A 379 12.26 -17.14 29.23
C LYS A 379 13.39 -17.05 28.20
N PHE A 380 13.20 -16.27 27.12
CA PHE A 380 14.09 -16.26 25.97
C PHE A 380 14.70 -14.90 25.63
N GLY A 381 14.07 -13.78 26.02
CA GLY A 381 14.48 -12.43 25.63
C GLY A 381 15.91 -12.10 26.03
N TRP A 382 16.27 -12.34 27.29
CA TRP A 382 17.62 -12.11 27.79
C TRP A 382 18.70 -12.90 27.01
N ARG A 383 18.38 -14.14 26.57
CA ARG A 383 19.28 -14.98 25.74
C ARG A 383 19.48 -14.37 24.37
N LEU A 384 18.40 -13.90 23.75
CA LEU A 384 18.44 -13.26 22.42
C LEU A 384 19.08 -11.88 22.43
N LEU A 385 19.04 -11.16 23.56
CA LEU A 385 19.82 -9.95 23.75
C LEU A 385 21.30 -10.28 23.94
N ALA A 386 21.65 -11.32 24.72
CA ALA A 386 23.03 -11.76 24.87
C ALA A 386 23.67 -12.14 23.52
N ASP A 387 23.05 -13.08 22.79
CA ASP A 387 23.40 -13.46 21.43
C ASP A 387 22.13 -13.76 20.60
N PRO A 388 21.85 -13.02 19.51
CA PRO A 388 20.69 -13.28 18.67
C PRO A 388 20.81 -14.59 17.86
N SER A 389 21.96 -15.28 17.89
CA SER A 389 22.17 -16.63 17.33
C SER A 389 21.85 -17.75 18.33
N ALA A 390 21.69 -17.44 19.62
CA ALA A 390 21.69 -18.41 20.71
C ALA A 390 20.61 -19.48 20.57
N ALA A 391 20.95 -20.72 20.93
CA ALA A 391 19.96 -21.80 21.03
C ALA A 391 18.98 -21.53 22.19
N LEU A 392 17.69 -21.76 21.95
CA LEU A 392 16.63 -21.59 22.96
C LEU A 392 16.15 -22.97 23.45
N PRO A 393 16.49 -23.38 24.70
CA PRO A 393 16.07 -24.67 25.24
C PRO A 393 14.54 -24.81 25.29
N GLY A 394 14.01 -26.01 24.98
CA GLY A 394 12.55 -26.23 24.92
C GLY A 394 11.86 -25.55 23.73
N THR A 395 12.62 -25.17 22.70
CA THR A 395 12.08 -24.78 21.39
C THR A 395 12.49 -25.80 20.32
N THR A 396 11.69 -25.90 19.27
CA THR A 396 11.98 -26.68 18.07
C THR A 396 12.20 -25.71 16.92
N ALA A 397 13.40 -25.70 16.36
CA ALA A 397 13.69 -24.96 15.13
C ALA A 397 12.82 -25.54 14.00
N ARG A 398 12.03 -24.70 13.33
CA ARG A 398 11.18 -25.12 12.22
C ARG A 398 11.95 -25.08 10.91
N GLU A 399 12.92 -25.99 10.80
CA GLU A 399 13.30 -26.52 9.49
C GLU A 399 12.04 -27.11 8.86
N ALA A 400 11.68 -26.65 7.65
CA ALA A 400 10.49 -27.17 6.99
C ALA A 400 10.75 -28.64 6.60
N GLU A 401 10.00 -29.54 7.23
CA GLU A 401 10.06 -30.99 7.05
C GLU A 401 9.94 -31.40 5.58
N THR A 402 10.55 -32.53 5.23
CA THR A 402 10.50 -33.14 3.89
C THR A 402 9.97 -34.56 4.00
N ASP A 403 8.73 -34.72 3.53
CA ASP A 403 8.09 -35.94 3.00
C ASP A 403 7.97 -37.16 3.95
N GLY A 404 6.74 -37.41 4.41
CA GLY A 404 6.40 -38.50 5.34
C GLY A 404 4.88 -38.72 5.54
N GLU A 405 4.12 -38.73 4.44
CA GLU A 405 2.68 -39.07 4.35
C GLU A 405 1.70 -38.46 5.39
N ASP A 406 1.70 -37.13 5.52
CA ASP A 406 0.46 -36.43 5.93
C ASP A 406 -0.48 -36.31 4.72
N LEU A 407 -1.17 -37.43 4.41
CA LEU A 407 -2.08 -37.57 3.25
C LEU A 407 -3.44 -36.84 3.42
N TYR A 408 -3.45 -35.66 4.06
CA TYR A 408 -4.58 -34.73 4.01
C TYR A 408 -4.13 -33.26 4.17
N PHE A 409 -4.65 -32.38 3.30
CA PHE A 409 -4.48 -30.92 3.33
C PHE A 409 -3.10 -30.33 3.00
N ALA A 410 -2.31 -31.02 2.18
CA ALA A 410 -1.57 -30.30 1.15
C ALA A 410 -2.57 -29.65 0.16
N GLU A 411 -2.39 -28.35 -0.10
CA GLU A 411 -3.21 -27.55 -1.03
C GLU A 411 -4.70 -27.33 -0.60
N THR A 412 -5.43 -26.30 -1.04
CA THR A 412 -5.18 -25.34 -2.14
C THR A 412 -5.25 -23.87 -1.73
N GLY A 413 -4.30 -23.13 -2.32
CA GLY A 413 -4.51 -21.72 -2.61
C GLY A 413 -5.13 -21.56 -4.01
N TRP A 414 -6.40 -21.92 -4.16
CA TRP A 414 -7.26 -21.49 -5.28
C TRP A 414 -7.51 -19.98 -5.14
N ARG A 415 -7.17 -19.18 -6.16
CA ARG A 415 -7.42 -17.72 -6.15
C ARG A 415 -7.40 -17.03 -7.52
N PHE A 416 -8.16 -17.54 -8.48
CA PHE A 416 -8.74 -16.70 -9.54
C PHE A 416 -10.20 -17.12 -9.74
N GLY A 417 -11.07 -16.16 -10.02
CA GLY A 417 -12.48 -16.39 -10.32
C GLY A 417 -13.44 -16.37 -9.12
N GLU A 418 -14.23 -15.30 -9.05
CA GLU A 418 -15.57 -15.31 -8.42
C GLU A 418 -16.52 -14.53 -9.35
N ASP A 419 -17.71 -15.06 -9.60
CA ASP A 419 -18.72 -14.57 -10.57
C ASP A 419 -18.40 -14.71 -12.09
N SER A 420 -18.12 -15.95 -12.53
CA SER A 420 -18.57 -16.43 -13.86
C SER A 420 -19.76 -17.36 -13.64
N ALA A 421 -20.87 -16.77 -13.19
CA ALA A 421 -22.17 -17.39 -13.37
C ALA A 421 -22.48 -17.36 -14.87
N ALA A 422 -22.15 -18.44 -15.57
CA ALA A 422 -22.86 -18.77 -16.80
C ALA A 422 -24.28 -19.14 -16.39
N GLU A 423 -25.29 -18.55 -17.03
CA GLU A 423 -26.68 -18.85 -16.71
C GLU A 423 -26.98 -20.31 -17.02
N ALA A 424 -27.62 -20.98 -16.06
CA ALA A 424 -28.31 -22.24 -16.27
C ALA A 424 -29.80 -21.96 -16.08
N ASP A 425 -30.58 -22.26 -17.12
CA ASP A 425 -32.02 -22.07 -17.19
C ASP A 425 -32.73 -22.90 -16.09
N PRO A 426 -33.80 -22.43 -15.43
CA PRO A 426 -34.36 -23.08 -14.25
C PRO A 426 -35.28 -24.25 -14.64
N GLY A 427 -34.68 -25.43 -14.87
CA GLY A 427 -35.37 -26.65 -15.31
C GLY A 427 -35.30 -27.82 -14.32
N GLU A 428 -36.45 -28.10 -13.69
CA GLU A 428 -36.89 -29.39 -13.14
C GLU A 428 -36.15 -29.98 -11.91
N ALA A 429 -36.88 -30.86 -11.20
CA ALA A 429 -36.52 -31.38 -9.89
C ALA A 429 -36.02 -32.82 -9.93
N TYR A 430 -35.13 -33.16 -9.01
CA TYR A 430 -34.78 -34.55 -8.70
C TYR A 430 -35.83 -35.16 -7.77
N ASP A 431 -36.79 -35.90 -8.33
CA ASP A 431 -37.47 -36.99 -7.62
C ASP A 431 -37.00 -38.35 -8.19
N ALA A 432 -37.20 -39.44 -7.45
CA ALA A 432 -36.36 -40.63 -7.57
C ALA A 432 -37.10 -41.93 -7.93
N GLY A 433 -36.51 -42.66 -8.89
CA GLY A 433 -36.55 -44.14 -8.90
C GLY A 433 -37.11 -44.81 -10.16
N ALA A 434 -36.37 -45.83 -10.63
CA ALA A 434 -36.79 -46.89 -11.58
C ALA A 434 -37.17 -46.45 -13.02
N SER A 435 -37.01 -47.28 -14.07
CA SER A 435 -36.20 -48.51 -14.26
C SER A 435 -36.23 -48.94 -15.74
N PHE A 436 -35.08 -49.42 -16.27
CA PHE A 436 -34.89 -50.42 -17.36
C PHE A 436 -35.62 -50.29 -18.73
N GLU A 437 -34.92 -50.79 -19.79
CA GLU A 437 -35.46 -51.26 -21.09
C GLU A 437 -36.17 -50.23 -22.02
N GLU A 438 -36.23 -50.39 -23.35
CA GLU A 438 -35.28 -50.95 -24.33
C GLU A 438 -35.62 -50.39 -25.75
N GLU A 439 -34.80 -50.74 -26.76
CA GLU A 439 -35.12 -50.86 -28.21
C GLU A 439 -35.76 -49.72 -29.06
N ALA A 440 -35.03 -49.40 -30.14
CA ALA A 440 -35.47 -49.21 -31.53
C ALA A 440 -36.61 -48.24 -31.97
N GLY A 441 -36.40 -47.59 -33.13
CA GLY A 441 -37.46 -46.93 -33.92
C GLY A 441 -36.96 -45.84 -34.86
N ALA A 442 -37.30 -45.91 -36.15
CA ALA A 442 -37.02 -44.89 -37.17
C ALA A 442 -38.26 -44.63 -38.06
N VAL A 443 -38.11 -43.87 -39.18
CA VAL A 443 -39.14 -43.58 -40.20
C VAL A 443 -40.16 -42.48 -39.79
N VAL A 444 -40.70 -41.58 -40.65
CA VAL A 444 -40.19 -40.72 -41.75
C VAL A 444 -41.39 -39.89 -42.29
N LEU A 445 -41.18 -38.60 -42.66
CA LEU A 445 -41.99 -37.70 -43.52
C LEU A 445 -43.54 -37.65 -43.45
N SER A 446 -44.09 -36.43 -43.36
CA SER A 446 -45.08 -35.88 -44.34
C SER A 446 -45.20 -34.34 -44.23
N ASP A 447 -46.05 -33.70 -45.04
CA ASP A 447 -45.93 -32.31 -45.53
C ASP A 447 -47.28 -31.54 -45.56
N ALA A 448 -47.22 -30.24 -45.92
CA ALA A 448 -48.28 -29.26 -46.23
C ALA A 448 -48.88 -28.45 -45.03
N ARG A 449 -49.39 -27.20 -45.15
CA ARG A 449 -49.10 -25.93 -45.90
C ARG A 449 -50.42 -25.13 -46.08
N GLN A 450 -50.35 -23.77 -46.11
CA GLN A 450 -51.43 -22.77 -46.34
C GLN A 450 -52.29 -22.42 -45.09
N GLY A 451 -52.75 -21.18 -44.87
CA GLY A 451 -52.42 -19.89 -45.50
C GLY A 451 -53.43 -18.74 -45.20
N GLU A 452 -52.97 -17.47 -45.23
CA GLU A 452 -53.74 -16.20 -45.44
C GLU A 452 -54.83 -15.79 -44.39
N ALA A 453 -55.19 -14.51 -44.14
CA ALA A 453 -54.67 -13.17 -44.52
C ALA A 453 -55.13 -12.03 -43.54
N GLU A 454 -54.55 -10.83 -43.69
CA GLU A 454 -54.96 -9.48 -43.20
C GLU A 454 -56.26 -8.97 -43.91
N PRO A 455 -56.97 -7.84 -43.56
CA PRO A 455 -56.36 -6.55 -43.16
C PRO A 455 -57.14 -5.47 -42.32
N ALA A 456 -56.41 -4.39 -42.02
CA ALA A 456 -56.78 -2.95 -42.09
C ALA A 456 -57.64 -2.21 -41.02
N ALA A 457 -57.14 -1.02 -40.69
CA ALA A 457 -57.54 -0.02 -39.69
C ALA A 457 -58.67 0.96 -40.10
N THR A 458 -59.05 1.85 -39.16
CA THR A 458 -59.53 3.24 -39.42
C THR A 458 -59.41 4.14 -38.17
N GLU A 459 -59.63 5.45 -38.30
CA GLU A 459 -59.20 6.52 -37.37
C GLU A 459 -60.35 7.29 -36.67
N SER A 460 -60.07 8.02 -35.56
CA SER A 460 -60.67 9.35 -35.26
C SER A 460 -60.08 10.08 -34.02
N ASP A 461 -60.10 11.41 -34.05
CA ASP A 461 -59.77 12.37 -32.96
C ASP A 461 -60.86 12.46 -31.86
N GLY A 462 -60.75 13.15 -30.71
CA GLY A 462 -59.68 13.97 -30.11
C GLY A 462 -60.22 14.97 -29.03
N PHE A 463 -59.47 16.05 -28.76
CA PHE A 463 -59.81 17.22 -27.90
C PHE A 463 -59.64 17.11 -26.35
N ALA A 464 -59.69 18.25 -25.64
CA ALA A 464 -58.95 18.47 -24.37
C ALA A 464 -59.54 19.51 -23.37
N GLY A 465 -58.94 19.57 -22.15
CA GLY A 465 -59.07 20.59 -21.09
C GLY A 465 -60.04 20.23 -19.94
N ASP A 466 -60.04 20.86 -18.76
CA ASP A 466 -59.03 21.62 -17.96
C ASP A 466 -59.64 21.91 -16.54
N SER A 467 -58.87 22.52 -15.63
CA SER A 467 -59.29 23.34 -14.46
C SER A 467 -59.72 22.67 -13.12
N SER A 468 -58.78 22.73 -12.16
CA SER A 468 -58.88 23.25 -10.76
C SER A 468 -60.12 23.07 -9.85
N GLY A 469 -59.88 22.74 -8.57
CA GLY A 469 -60.78 23.05 -7.44
C GLY A 469 -60.35 22.46 -6.07
N GLU A 470 -60.10 23.31 -5.07
CA GLU A 470 -59.91 22.94 -3.64
C GLU A 470 -61.19 23.32 -2.83
N ALA A 471 -61.43 23.08 -1.52
CA ALA A 471 -60.65 22.55 -0.39
C ALA A 471 -61.59 22.09 0.78
N SER A 472 -61.04 21.40 1.80
CA SER A 472 -61.56 21.30 3.20
C SER A 472 -62.88 20.51 3.45
N PHE A 473 -63.28 20.07 4.66
CA PHE A 473 -62.68 20.10 6.02
C PHE A 473 -63.01 18.81 6.84
N SER A 474 -62.96 18.83 8.18
CA SER A 474 -62.73 17.67 9.09
C SER A 474 -63.91 17.18 9.97
N GLU A 475 -63.85 15.89 10.38
CA GLU A 475 -64.17 15.32 11.74
C GLU A 475 -65.62 15.46 12.33
N SER A 476 -66.11 14.70 13.34
CA SER A 476 -65.59 13.62 14.23
C SER A 476 -66.71 12.65 14.72
N SER A 477 -66.34 11.48 15.31
CA SER A 477 -66.94 10.78 16.50
C SER A 477 -68.48 10.54 16.67
N ALA A 478 -69.00 9.47 17.31
CA ALA A 478 -68.51 8.15 17.77
C ALA A 478 -69.68 7.31 18.39
N GLY A 479 -69.47 5.99 18.60
CA GLY A 479 -70.24 5.11 19.53
C GLY A 479 -71.52 4.42 18.99
N GLU A 480 -71.97 3.27 19.52
CA GLU A 480 -71.30 2.25 20.36
C GLU A 480 -72.10 0.92 20.47
N THR A 481 -71.42 -0.24 20.37
CA THR A 481 -71.68 -1.65 20.85
C THR A 481 -73.12 -2.25 20.98
N ALA A 482 -73.38 -3.57 21.12
CA ALA A 482 -72.57 -4.79 21.38
C ALA A 482 -73.24 -6.06 20.76
N GLY A 483 -72.55 -7.21 20.65
CA GLY A 483 -73.19 -8.42 20.08
C GLY A 483 -72.46 -9.78 19.98
N ARG A 484 -71.84 -10.30 21.06
CA ARG A 484 -71.49 -11.72 21.32
C ARG A 484 -70.29 -12.42 20.61
N GLU A 485 -69.58 -13.23 21.41
CA GLU A 485 -68.73 -14.43 21.10
C GLU A 485 -67.60 -14.23 20.04
N ALA A 486 -66.31 -14.00 20.36
CA ALA A 486 -65.38 -14.44 21.43
C ALA A 486 -64.88 -15.91 21.31
N GLY A 487 -63.62 -16.27 21.60
CA GLY A 487 -62.43 -15.52 22.08
C GLY A 487 -61.15 -15.93 21.30
N GLU A 488 -59.97 -15.28 21.42
CA GLU A 488 -59.27 -14.70 22.59
C GLU A 488 -58.79 -15.77 23.58
N ALA A 489 -57.55 -15.77 24.12
CA ALA A 489 -56.35 -14.92 23.93
C ALA A 489 -55.11 -15.87 23.87
N GLU A 490 -53.80 -15.55 24.03
CA GLU A 490 -52.97 -14.42 24.49
C GLU A 490 -51.77 -14.25 23.50
N ALA A 491 -50.88 -13.23 23.45
CA ALA A 491 -50.26 -12.31 24.42
C ALA A 491 -49.14 -12.93 25.31
N GLY A 492 -48.04 -12.19 25.53
CA GLY A 492 -46.92 -12.60 26.42
C GLY A 492 -45.50 -12.38 25.87
N GLU A 493 -44.86 -11.27 26.30
CA GLU A 493 -43.45 -11.12 26.75
C GLU A 493 -42.25 -11.56 25.84
N ALA A 494 -41.07 -10.94 25.86
CA ALA A 494 -40.56 -9.73 26.55
C ALA A 494 -39.70 -8.89 25.56
N GLU A 495 -39.50 -7.57 25.65
CA GLU A 495 -39.38 -6.60 26.76
C GLU A 495 -38.04 -6.59 27.54
N ALA A 496 -37.63 -5.36 27.88
CA ALA A 496 -36.79 -4.91 29.00
C ALA A 496 -35.56 -5.74 29.47
N ALA A 497 -34.39 -5.39 28.92
CA ALA A 497 -33.25 -4.87 29.70
C ALA A 497 -32.44 -3.97 28.74
N GLU A 498 -32.25 -2.66 28.91
CA GLU A 498 -31.98 -1.82 30.09
C GLU A 498 -30.68 -2.17 30.85
N TRP A 499 -29.79 -1.22 31.14
CA TRP A 499 -29.52 0.09 30.51
C TRP A 499 -28.09 0.54 30.90
N GLN A 500 -27.65 1.69 30.37
CA GLN A 500 -26.73 2.71 30.93
C GLN A 500 -25.75 2.32 32.07
N LEU A 501 -24.49 2.73 32.03
CA LEU A 501 -24.13 4.15 32.16
C LEU A 501 -23.25 4.69 31.03
N ALA A 502 -23.76 5.74 30.39
CA ALA A 502 -22.93 6.75 29.74
C ALA A 502 -22.75 7.93 30.71
N ALA A 503 -21.65 8.67 30.55
CA ALA A 503 -21.39 9.97 31.15
C ALA A 503 -21.51 10.10 32.69
N GLU A 504 -20.34 10.18 33.34
CA GLU A 504 -20.06 11.44 34.01
C GLU A 504 -19.23 12.30 33.05
N GLN A 505 -19.80 13.43 32.64
CA GLN A 505 -19.04 14.57 32.13
C GLN A 505 -18.49 15.28 33.37
N SER A 506 -17.26 15.76 33.39
CA SER A 506 -16.87 17.06 32.82
C SER A 506 -15.47 17.42 33.40
N GLU A 507 -14.75 18.49 33.04
CA GLU A 507 -14.99 19.65 32.16
C GLU A 507 -13.89 19.75 31.06
N ALA A 508 -13.82 20.89 30.38
CA ALA A 508 -12.69 21.28 29.53
C ALA A 508 -11.50 21.77 30.41
N GLU A 509 -10.29 22.06 29.93
CA GLU A 509 -9.76 22.29 28.57
C GLU A 509 -8.36 21.63 28.42
N ASP A 510 -7.93 21.28 27.20
CA ASP A 510 -6.61 21.65 26.65
C ASP A 510 -6.49 21.17 25.18
N ILE A 511 -5.89 22.01 24.36
CA ILE A 511 -5.80 21.99 22.89
C ILE A 511 -5.38 20.65 22.25
N GLY A 512 -6.05 20.30 21.14
CA GLY A 512 -5.66 19.23 20.22
C GLY A 512 -5.80 19.69 18.77
N GLU A 513 -4.75 19.55 17.96
CA GLU A 513 -4.66 20.13 16.61
C GLU A 513 -5.80 19.65 15.69
N HIS A 514 -6.62 20.60 15.22
CA HIS A 514 -7.75 20.30 14.33
C HIS A 514 -7.28 19.83 12.94
N GLU A 515 -8.02 18.93 12.30
CA GLU A 515 -7.89 18.73 10.86
C GLU A 515 -8.19 20.05 10.13
N VAL A 516 -7.17 20.64 9.51
CA VAL A 516 -7.28 21.93 8.83
C VAL A 516 -8.07 21.78 7.53
N PHE A 517 -9.14 22.54 7.37
CA PHE A 517 -9.93 22.53 6.13
C PHE A 517 -9.12 23.11 4.95
N PRO A 518 -9.39 22.75 3.67
CA PRO A 518 -8.60 23.15 2.50
C PRO A 518 -8.39 24.66 2.25
N SER A 519 -9.01 25.53 3.04
CA SER A 519 -8.85 26.99 3.08
C SER A 519 -7.82 27.49 4.10
N GLY A 520 -7.29 26.61 4.96
CA GLY A 520 -6.57 26.99 6.18
C GLY A 520 -7.49 27.22 7.39
N ALA A 521 -8.81 27.11 7.25
CA ALA A 521 -9.75 27.31 8.36
C ALA A 521 -9.79 26.13 9.35
N SER A 522 -10.01 26.45 10.62
CA SER A 522 -10.41 25.54 11.70
C SER A 522 -11.80 25.95 12.22
N LEU A 523 -12.65 24.98 12.57
CA LEU A 523 -13.95 25.25 13.21
C LEU A 523 -13.90 24.91 14.70
N GLY A 524 -14.58 25.70 15.52
CA GLY A 524 -14.74 25.42 16.94
C GLY A 524 -15.52 24.13 17.16
N THR A 525 -14.95 23.22 17.94
CA THR A 525 -15.59 21.95 18.32
C THR A 525 -16.57 22.16 19.47
N THR A 526 -17.62 21.35 19.52
CA THR A 526 -18.72 21.51 20.49
C THR A 526 -19.28 20.18 20.99
N SER A 527 -19.92 20.23 22.15
CA SER A 527 -20.68 19.11 22.71
C SER A 527 -22.11 19.05 22.14
N GLY A 528 -22.71 17.86 22.21
CA GLY A 528 -24.08 17.60 21.78
C GLY A 528 -24.47 16.15 22.01
N ARG A 529 -25.74 15.82 21.72
CA ARG A 529 -26.27 14.45 21.79
C ARG A 529 -25.64 13.62 20.66
N THR A 530 -24.63 12.80 20.95
CA THR A 530 -23.80 12.07 19.95
C THR A 530 -23.71 10.55 20.14
N GLY A 531 -24.36 9.98 21.16
CA GLY A 531 -24.46 8.54 21.40
C GLY A 531 -25.29 7.82 20.34
N GLU A 532 -25.39 6.49 20.43
CA GLU A 532 -26.13 5.69 19.44
C GLU A 532 -27.62 6.05 19.41
N GLY A 533 -28.13 6.32 18.20
CA GLY A 533 -29.51 6.78 18.00
C GLY A 533 -29.77 8.26 18.30
N GLU A 534 -28.82 9.01 18.86
CA GLU A 534 -28.98 10.43 19.22
C GLU A 534 -28.87 11.38 18.01
N GLU A 535 -29.28 12.65 18.20
CA GLU A 535 -29.36 13.67 17.15
C GLU A 535 -28.11 13.81 16.28
N HIS A 536 -26.94 13.95 16.89
CA HIS A 536 -25.66 14.10 16.20
C HIS A 536 -24.85 12.80 16.20
N TRP A 537 -25.51 11.64 16.35
CA TRP A 537 -24.86 10.34 16.23
C TRP A 537 -24.07 10.23 14.91
N ASP A 538 -22.91 9.59 14.98
CA ASP A 538 -22.14 9.17 13.82
C ASP A 538 -22.36 7.67 13.55
N PRO A 539 -23.34 7.30 12.71
CA PRO A 539 -23.66 5.90 12.40
C PRO A 539 -22.57 5.17 11.58
N ASN A 540 -21.45 5.83 11.27
CA ASN A 540 -20.32 5.24 10.56
C ASN A 540 -19.00 5.31 11.34
N ASN A 541 -19.03 5.74 12.61
CA ASN A 541 -17.89 5.81 13.54
C ASN A 541 -16.60 6.39 12.91
N THR A 542 -16.71 7.58 12.32
CA THR A 542 -15.65 8.26 11.58
C THR A 542 -14.65 9.00 12.48
N GLY A 543 -15.04 9.29 13.73
CA GLY A 543 -14.25 10.09 14.67
C GLY A 543 -14.23 11.60 14.37
N LEU A 544 -14.93 12.07 13.34
CA LEU A 544 -15.00 13.50 13.00
C LEU A 544 -15.66 14.30 14.14
N PRO A 545 -15.06 15.41 14.60
CA PRO A 545 -15.67 16.25 15.63
C PRO A 545 -17.06 16.79 15.24
N LEU A 546 -17.86 17.11 16.25
CA LEU A 546 -19.02 17.98 16.10
C LEU A 546 -18.54 19.43 16.20
N TYR A 547 -18.95 20.28 15.25
CA TYR A 547 -18.56 21.69 15.17
C TYR A 547 -19.75 22.61 15.41
N GLU A 548 -19.51 23.81 15.94
CA GLU A 548 -20.47 24.91 15.85
C GLU A 548 -20.58 25.38 14.39
N THR A 549 -21.80 25.49 13.88
CA THR A 549 -22.10 25.84 12.49
C THR A 549 -23.30 26.80 12.32
N GLY A 550 -23.75 27.41 13.42
CA GLY A 550 -24.81 28.41 13.45
C GLY A 550 -24.52 29.71 12.66
N PRO A 551 -25.49 30.63 12.55
CA PRO A 551 -25.54 31.75 11.59
C PRO A 551 -24.23 32.49 11.32
N ALA A 552 -23.50 32.88 12.37
CA ALA A 552 -22.26 33.65 12.26
C ALA A 552 -21.14 32.90 11.50
N LEU A 553 -21.11 31.57 11.58
CA LEU A 553 -20.10 30.74 10.91
C LEU A 553 -20.52 30.31 9.50
N ARG A 554 -21.80 30.37 9.13
CA ARG A 554 -22.31 29.88 7.84
C ARG A 554 -21.62 30.52 6.63
N GLY A 555 -21.24 31.79 6.70
CA GLY A 555 -20.51 32.48 5.64
C GLY A 555 -19.01 32.12 5.53
N ARG A 556 -18.46 31.40 6.52
CA ARG A 556 -17.03 31.06 6.55
C ARG A 556 -16.69 30.03 5.49
N LYS A 557 -15.67 30.32 4.67
CA LYS A 557 -15.13 29.39 3.67
C LYS A 557 -14.36 28.26 4.33
N LEU A 558 -14.63 27.03 3.88
CA LEU A 558 -13.87 25.82 4.23
C LEU A 558 -12.92 25.42 3.09
N SER A 559 -13.23 25.81 1.86
CA SER A 559 -12.33 25.79 0.70
C SER A 559 -12.53 27.09 -0.11
N PRO A 560 -11.73 27.37 -1.16
CA PRO A 560 -11.89 28.59 -1.95
C PRO A 560 -13.31 28.86 -2.47
N ASN A 561 -14.13 27.80 -2.67
CA ASN A 561 -15.46 27.89 -3.26
C ASN A 561 -16.63 27.42 -2.38
N PHE A 562 -16.40 26.74 -1.25
CA PHE A 562 -17.47 26.19 -0.41
C PHE A 562 -17.43 26.72 1.03
N THR A 563 -18.60 27.02 1.56
CA THR A 563 -18.83 27.59 2.89
C THR A 563 -19.41 26.57 3.89
N VAL A 564 -19.29 26.87 5.19
CA VAL A 564 -19.98 26.10 6.26
C VAL A 564 -21.47 25.98 5.96
N GLY A 565 -22.13 27.08 5.58
CA GLY A 565 -23.57 27.14 5.32
C GLY A 565 -24.03 26.13 4.27
N GLU A 566 -23.30 26.01 3.17
CA GLU A 566 -23.57 25.01 2.12
C GLU A 566 -23.37 23.56 2.63
N LEU A 567 -22.35 23.33 3.47
CA LEU A 567 -22.06 22.00 4.03
C LEU A 567 -23.05 21.55 5.12
N VAL A 568 -23.82 22.48 5.73
CA VAL A 568 -24.77 22.16 6.82
C VAL A 568 -26.24 22.38 6.46
N PHE A 569 -26.54 22.71 5.20
CA PHE A 569 -27.89 22.86 4.69
C PHE A 569 -28.45 21.52 4.20
N SER A 570 -29.59 21.07 4.72
CA SER A 570 -30.27 19.84 4.26
C SER A 570 -31.79 19.92 4.40
N GLY A 571 -32.51 19.84 3.28
CA GLY A 571 -33.97 19.83 3.24
C GLY A 571 -34.61 21.14 3.69
N ASN A 572 -34.08 22.28 3.23
CA ASN A 572 -34.52 23.63 3.59
C ASN A 572 -34.33 24.03 5.07
N GLN A 573 -33.38 23.41 5.76
CA GLN A 573 -32.94 23.77 7.11
C GLN A 573 -31.41 23.76 7.19
N TYR A 574 -30.82 24.60 8.03
CA TYR A 574 -29.41 24.58 8.39
C TYR A 574 -29.24 23.87 9.74
N ALA A 575 -28.20 23.06 9.90
CA ALA A 575 -27.84 22.51 11.20
C ALA A 575 -26.97 23.53 11.99
N GLU A 576 -27.39 23.85 13.21
CA GLU A 576 -26.63 24.72 14.12
C GLU A 576 -25.33 24.06 14.60
N LYS A 577 -25.33 22.73 14.69
CA LYS A 577 -24.16 21.90 14.97
C LYS A 577 -24.05 20.78 13.93
N ALA A 578 -22.85 20.55 13.41
CA ALA A 578 -22.64 19.60 12.32
C ALA A 578 -21.26 18.92 12.36
N ARG A 579 -21.18 17.70 11.83
CA ARG A 579 -19.91 17.07 11.46
C ARG A 579 -19.62 17.43 10.00
N ILE A 580 -18.40 17.82 9.68
CA ILE A 580 -18.00 18.15 8.31
C ILE A 580 -16.63 17.54 8.05
N SER A 581 -16.52 16.60 7.11
CA SER A 581 -15.24 15.99 6.75
C SER A 581 -14.39 16.93 5.89
N PRO A 582 -13.15 17.25 6.28
CA PRO A 582 -12.22 17.99 5.42
C PRO A 582 -11.92 17.25 4.11
N ALA A 583 -11.94 15.91 4.13
CA ALA A 583 -11.82 15.07 2.92
C ALA A 583 -13.01 15.25 1.97
N LEU A 584 -14.24 15.39 2.48
CA LEU A 584 -15.41 15.74 1.65
C LEU A 584 -15.27 17.14 1.06
N VAL A 585 -14.86 18.14 1.87
CA VAL A 585 -14.66 19.52 1.40
C VAL A 585 -13.58 19.59 0.30
N ALA A 586 -12.49 18.82 0.44
CA ALA A 586 -11.46 18.68 -0.58
C ALA A 586 -11.98 17.96 -1.84
N ALA A 587 -12.83 16.95 -1.69
CA ALA A 587 -13.44 16.22 -2.79
C ALA A 587 -14.42 17.10 -3.61
N LEU A 588 -15.26 17.89 -2.93
CA LEU A 588 -16.18 18.84 -3.55
C LEU A 588 -15.44 19.97 -4.27
N GLN A 589 -14.35 20.47 -3.70
CA GLN A 589 -13.48 21.44 -4.37
C GLN A 589 -12.88 20.86 -5.66
N LYS A 590 -12.29 19.66 -5.62
CA LYS A 590 -11.79 18.96 -6.82
C LYS A 590 -12.87 18.74 -7.89
N LEU A 591 -14.09 18.35 -7.49
CA LEU A 591 -15.22 18.19 -8.42
C LEU A 591 -15.56 19.52 -9.11
N ARG A 592 -15.58 20.62 -8.36
CA ARG A 592 -15.83 21.96 -8.91
C ARG A 592 -14.74 22.43 -9.86
N ASP A 593 -13.48 22.19 -9.51
CA ASP A 593 -12.32 22.52 -10.36
C ASP A 593 -12.31 21.69 -11.66
N ARG A 594 -12.72 20.41 -11.58
CA ARG A 594 -12.88 19.50 -12.74
C ARG A 594 -13.98 19.94 -13.71
N VAL A 595 -15.06 20.50 -13.17
CA VAL A 595 -16.27 20.87 -13.91
C VAL A 595 -16.20 22.31 -14.44
N GLY A 596 -15.44 23.19 -13.79
CA GLY A 596 -15.26 24.60 -14.20
C GLY A 596 -16.52 25.47 -14.06
N ARG A 597 -17.55 24.98 -13.37
CA ARG A 597 -18.86 25.64 -13.19
C ARG A 597 -19.26 25.58 -11.71
N PRO A 598 -20.17 26.46 -11.22
CA PRO A 598 -20.64 26.40 -9.84
C PRO A 598 -21.35 25.08 -9.51
N VAL A 599 -20.65 24.20 -8.80
CA VAL A 599 -21.24 23.09 -8.04
C VAL A 599 -21.97 23.69 -6.84
N ARG A 600 -23.27 23.39 -6.70
CA ARG A 600 -24.12 23.80 -5.58
C ARG A 600 -24.51 22.58 -4.74
N ILE A 601 -24.32 22.65 -3.43
CA ILE A 601 -24.82 21.63 -2.50
C ILE A 601 -26.32 21.85 -2.27
N THR A 602 -27.12 20.80 -2.41
CA THR A 602 -28.56 20.81 -2.11
C THR A 602 -28.91 20.10 -0.80
N SER A 603 -28.04 19.19 -0.33
CA SER A 603 -28.17 18.51 0.96
C SER A 603 -26.77 18.06 1.45
N GLY A 604 -26.23 18.77 2.45
CA GLY A 604 -24.97 18.47 3.12
C GLY A 604 -25.18 17.58 4.36
N TYR A 605 -24.58 17.95 5.49
CA TYR A 605 -24.85 17.31 6.78
C TYR A 605 -26.34 17.34 7.15
N ARG A 606 -26.82 16.26 7.77
CA ARG A 606 -28.12 16.22 8.46
C ARG A 606 -27.98 15.44 9.75
N SER A 607 -28.65 15.88 10.82
CA SER A 607 -28.72 15.12 12.06
C SER A 607 -29.33 13.73 11.82
N TRP A 608 -28.93 12.76 12.63
CA TRP A 608 -29.50 11.41 12.63
C TRP A 608 -30.99 11.45 12.96
N GLU A 609 -31.42 12.28 13.92
CA GLU A 609 -32.84 12.51 14.23
C GLU A 609 -33.63 12.97 12.99
N ARG A 610 -33.07 13.91 12.20
CA ARG A 610 -33.64 14.35 10.93
C ARG A 610 -33.62 13.26 9.85
N ASN A 611 -32.60 12.40 9.83
CA ASN A 611 -32.54 11.23 8.96
C ASN A 611 -33.62 10.19 9.33
N VAL A 612 -33.90 9.98 10.61
CA VAL A 612 -35.02 9.15 11.08
C VAL A 612 -36.36 9.73 10.61
N ALA A 613 -36.58 11.03 10.79
CA ALA A 613 -37.80 11.71 10.35
C ALA A 613 -38.04 11.59 8.83
N VAL A 614 -37.01 11.79 8.00
CA VAL A 614 -37.11 11.64 6.53
C VAL A 614 -37.54 10.24 6.11
N TYR A 615 -37.05 9.18 6.78
CA TYR A 615 -37.39 7.80 6.45
C TYR A 615 -38.75 7.36 7.03
N ARG A 616 -39.11 7.84 8.23
CA ARG A 616 -40.43 7.63 8.85
C ARG A 616 -41.54 8.27 8.03
N ASN A 617 -41.30 9.45 7.46
CA ASN A 617 -42.28 10.23 6.70
C ASN A 617 -42.33 9.84 5.20
N ALA A 618 -41.54 8.86 4.77
CA ALA A 618 -41.64 8.30 3.42
C ALA A 618 -42.99 7.57 3.24
N LYS A 619 -43.45 7.42 1.98
CA LYS A 619 -44.64 6.63 1.64
C LYS A 619 -44.25 5.49 0.67
N PRO A 620 -44.44 4.21 1.04
CA PRO A 620 -44.66 3.72 2.40
C PRO A 620 -43.47 4.07 3.34
N PRO A 621 -43.66 4.06 4.67
CA PRO A 621 -42.59 4.31 5.65
C PRO A 621 -41.42 3.34 5.47
N LYS A 622 -40.19 3.81 5.69
CA LYS A 622 -38.96 3.02 5.49
C LYS A 622 -38.11 3.02 6.76
N LYS A 623 -37.34 1.95 6.97
CA LYS A 623 -36.36 1.90 8.06
C LYS A 623 -35.22 2.91 7.79
N PRO A 624 -34.84 3.77 8.75
CA PRO A 624 -33.74 4.73 8.57
C PRO A 624 -32.41 4.03 8.25
N THR A 625 -31.68 4.53 7.26
CA THR A 625 -30.36 4.01 6.88
C THR A 625 -29.22 4.73 7.61
N LEU A 626 -28.10 4.03 7.87
CA LEU A 626 -26.84 4.53 8.46
C LEU A 626 -26.10 5.53 7.55
N SER A 627 -26.73 6.68 7.31
CA SER A 627 -26.38 7.63 6.25
C SER A 627 -25.06 8.36 6.50
N ARG A 628 -24.23 8.44 5.45
CA ARG A 628 -22.97 9.20 5.45
C ARG A 628 -23.16 10.71 5.62
N HIS A 629 -24.37 11.24 5.43
CA HIS A 629 -24.69 12.64 5.77
C HIS A 629 -24.69 12.88 7.29
N CYS A 630 -25.14 11.91 8.10
CA CYS A 630 -25.11 11.98 9.56
C CYS A 630 -23.68 11.96 10.11
N SER A 631 -22.77 11.36 9.34
CA SER A 631 -21.33 11.31 9.59
C SER A 631 -20.56 12.51 9.00
N GLY A 632 -21.21 13.46 8.34
CA GLY A 632 -20.53 14.60 7.70
C GLY A 632 -19.64 14.24 6.50
N GLN A 633 -19.84 13.06 5.90
CA GLN A 633 -19.02 12.50 4.82
C GLN A 633 -19.69 12.51 3.45
N ALA A 634 -20.94 12.98 3.33
CA ALA A 634 -21.71 13.03 2.09
C ALA A 634 -22.26 14.42 1.77
N ALA A 635 -22.43 14.72 0.49
CA ALA A 635 -23.22 15.83 0.00
C ALA A 635 -23.96 15.46 -1.30
N ASP A 636 -25.22 15.87 -1.39
CA ASP A 636 -25.99 15.89 -2.64
C ASP A 636 -25.69 17.21 -3.36
N VAL A 637 -25.30 17.12 -4.64
CA VAL A 637 -24.81 18.24 -5.45
C VAL A 637 -25.51 18.36 -6.80
N THR A 638 -25.65 19.61 -7.25
CA THR A 638 -26.18 19.99 -8.55
C THR A 638 -25.18 20.88 -9.29
N VAL A 639 -25.22 20.85 -10.62
CA VAL A 639 -24.55 21.80 -11.51
C VAL A 639 -25.55 22.22 -12.56
N ALA A 640 -25.71 23.53 -12.79
CA ALA A 640 -26.64 24.03 -13.79
C ALA A 640 -26.30 23.46 -15.18
N GLY A 641 -27.28 22.87 -15.87
CA GLY A 641 -27.08 22.26 -17.18
C GLY A 641 -26.07 21.11 -17.18
N MET A 642 -26.18 20.19 -16.20
CA MET A 642 -25.61 18.84 -16.21
C MET A 642 -26.60 17.88 -15.55
N SER A 643 -26.71 16.65 -16.06
CA SER A 643 -27.44 15.56 -15.41
C SER A 643 -26.68 15.00 -14.20
N GLY A 644 -27.39 14.31 -13.31
CA GLY A 644 -26.76 13.60 -12.19
C GLY A 644 -25.73 12.56 -12.61
N LEU A 645 -25.91 11.94 -13.79
CA LEU A 645 -24.94 11.00 -14.35
C LEU A 645 -23.63 11.70 -14.76
N GLU A 646 -23.70 12.88 -15.37
CA GLU A 646 -22.51 13.65 -15.76
C GLU A 646 -21.75 14.18 -14.54
N ILE A 647 -22.47 14.64 -13.50
CA ILE A 647 -21.86 15.07 -12.24
C ILE A 647 -21.18 13.88 -11.54
N ALA A 648 -21.82 12.70 -11.52
CA ALA A 648 -21.22 11.48 -10.98
C ALA A 648 -19.98 11.03 -11.77
N LYS A 649 -20.00 11.11 -13.11
CA LYS A 649 -18.82 10.84 -13.95
C LYS A 649 -17.67 11.80 -13.65
N ALA A 650 -17.96 13.10 -13.52
CA ALA A 650 -16.96 14.09 -13.15
C ALA A 650 -16.38 13.87 -11.73
N ALA A 651 -17.17 13.34 -10.80
CA ALA A 651 -16.68 12.92 -9.48
C ALA A 651 -15.74 11.71 -9.58
N VAL A 652 -16.11 10.69 -10.37
CA VAL A 652 -15.27 9.50 -10.63
C VAL A 652 -13.93 9.88 -11.29
N ASP A 653 -13.90 10.87 -12.18
CA ASP A 653 -12.67 11.33 -12.84
C ASP A 653 -11.58 11.74 -11.84
N VAL A 654 -11.92 12.57 -10.84
CA VAL A 654 -10.94 13.24 -9.95
C VAL A 654 -10.88 12.70 -8.52
N LEU A 655 -11.87 11.92 -8.10
CA LEU A 655 -11.89 11.27 -6.78
C LEU A 655 -11.62 9.75 -6.88
N GLY A 656 -11.80 9.17 -8.07
CA GLY A 656 -11.49 7.78 -8.36
C GLY A 656 -12.37 6.79 -7.60
N ASP A 657 -11.75 5.77 -7.03
CA ASP A 657 -12.42 4.59 -6.47
C ASP A 657 -12.74 4.68 -4.97
N GLY A 658 -12.38 5.78 -4.30
CA GLY A 658 -12.56 5.96 -2.85
C GLY A 658 -13.94 6.47 -2.41
N ILE A 659 -14.88 6.63 -3.34
CA ILE A 659 -16.16 7.32 -3.13
C ILE A 659 -17.38 6.43 -3.35
N GLY A 660 -18.49 6.81 -2.70
CA GLY A 660 -19.83 6.43 -3.13
C GLY A 660 -20.44 7.50 -4.03
N VAL A 661 -21.24 7.07 -5.01
CA VAL A 661 -22.06 7.97 -5.86
C VAL A 661 -23.50 7.47 -5.99
N GLY A 662 -24.44 8.40 -5.87
CA GLY A 662 -25.87 8.14 -6.09
C GLY A 662 -26.43 9.02 -7.20
N ILE A 663 -26.95 8.42 -8.27
CA ILE A 663 -27.33 9.15 -9.49
C ILE A 663 -28.82 9.50 -9.48
N GLY A 664 -29.15 10.78 -9.34
CA GLY A 664 -30.49 11.32 -9.61
C GLY A 664 -30.60 11.91 -11.02
N ALA A 665 -31.75 12.53 -11.33
CA ALA A 665 -31.99 13.14 -12.65
C ALA A 665 -31.11 14.39 -12.87
N GLY A 666 -31.25 15.41 -12.00
CA GLY A 666 -30.48 16.66 -12.05
C GLY A 666 -29.44 16.83 -10.93
N PHE A 667 -29.22 15.80 -10.10
CA PHE A 667 -28.28 15.85 -8.98
C PHE A 667 -27.49 14.54 -8.84
N ALA A 668 -26.32 14.62 -8.23
CA ALA A 668 -25.55 13.47 -7.78
C ALA A 668 -25.30 13.54 -6.28
N HIS A 669 -25.50 12.43 -5.58
CA HIS A 669 -24.93 12.22 -4.26
C HIS A 669 -23.45 11.86 -4.42
N VAL A 670 -22.57 12.44 -3.59
CA VAL A 670 -21.14 12.12 -3.53
C VAL A 670 -20.70 12.00 -2.08
N ASP A 671 -20.05 10.89 -1.71
CA ASP A 671 -19.56 10.68 -0.35
C ASP A 671 -18.18 10.00 -0.26
N VAL A 672 -17.43 10.32 0.79
CA VAL A 672 -16.08 9.78 1.04
C VAL A 672 -16.13 8.58 2.01
N ARG A 673 -16.01 7.36 1.46
CA ARG A 673 -16.16 6.09 2.20
C ARG A 673 -14.99 5.11 2.06
N GLY A 674 -13.93 5.48 1.34
CA GLY A 674 -12.72 4.67 1.14
C GLY A 674 -12.88 3.47 0.19
N LYS A 675 -14.06 3.25 -0.39
CA LYS A 675 -14.36 2.14 -1.31
C LYS A 675 -15.44 2.54 -2.32
N TRP A 676 -15.41 1.93 -3.51
CA TRP A 676 -16.41 2.20 -4.54
C TRP A 676 -17.82 1.77 -4.09
N THR A 677 -18.82 2.59 -4.39
CA THR A 677 -20.23 2.16 -4.40
C THR A 677 -21.01 3.03 -5.38
N ALA A 678 -21.92 2.45 -6.15
CA ALA A 678 -22.83 3.20 -7.02
C ALA A 678 -24.28 2.76 -6.79
N TRP A 679 -25.20 3.72 -6.71
CA TRP A 679 -26.65 3.50 -6.71
C TRP A 679 -27.35 4.60 -7.52
N THR A 680 -28.67 4.52 -7.65
CA THR A 680 -29.47 5.51 -8.39
C THR A 680 -30.78 5.81 -7.67
N TYR A 681 -31.29 7.01 -7.92
CA TYR A 681 -32.62 7.48 -7.53
C TYR A 681 -33.61 7.49 -8.71
N LEU A 682 -33.16 7.04 -9.90
CA LEU A 682 -34.00 6.87 -11.08
C LEU A 682 -34.70 5.50 -11.05
N SER A 683 -35.94 5.44 -11.52
CA SER A 683 -36.72 4.21 -11.62
C SER A 683 -36.48 3.46 -12.94
N GLY A 684 -36.76 2.15 -12.93
CA GLY A 684 -36.82 1.31 -14.13
C GLY A 684 -35.53 1.30 -14.96
N SER A 685 -35.71 1.20 -16.29
CA SER A 685 -34.62 1.14 -17.27
C SER A 685 -33.67 2.34 -17.23
N ALA A 686 -34.15 3.53 -16.87
CA ALA A 686 -33.30 4.73 -16.72
C ALA A 686 -32.29 4.57 -15.56
N GLY A 687 -32.70 3.95 -14.45
CA GLY A 687 -31.80 3.62 -13.34
C GLY A 687 -30.76 2.57 -13.73
N THR A 688 -31.18 1.50 -14.40
CA THR A 688 -30.27 0.46 -14.90
C THR A 688 -29.26 1.04 -15.90
N ALA A 689 -29.70 1.87 -16.84
CA ALA A 689 -28.83 2.54 -17.82
C ALA A 689 -27.84 3.50 -17.16
N ALA A 690 -28.27 4.28 -16.15
CA ALA A 690 -27.37 5.17 -15.40
C ALA A 690 -26.29 4.38 -14.62
N LEU A 691 -26.67 3.25 -14.00
CA LEU A 691 -25.74 2.37 -13.29
C LEU A 691 -24.76 1.64 -14.21
N ALA A 692 -25.22 1.19 -15.38
CA ALA A 692 -24.35 0.69 -16.42
C ALA A 692 -23.37 1.78 -16.90
N ALA A 693 -23.86 2.98 -17.20
CA ALA A 693 -23.07 4.08 -17.73
C ALA A 693 -22.01 4.63 -16.75
N ILE A 694 -22.26 4.67 -15.44
CA ILE A 694 -21.25 5.11 -14.46
C ILE A 694 -20.18 4.04 -14.21
N ASN A 695 -20.56 2.76 -14.16
CA ASN A 695 -19.60 1.68 -13.99
C ASN A 695 -18.77 1.48 -15.27
N ALA A 696 -19.37 1.60 -16.46
CA ALA A 696 -18.66 1.64 -17.73
C ALA A 696 -17.68 2.83 -17.79
N HIS A 697 -18.09 4.03 -17.35
CA HIS A 697 -17.19 5.19 -17.27
C HIS A 697 -16.02 4.97 -16.30
N ARG A 698 -16.29 4.42 -15.11
CA ARG A 698 -15.24 4.05 -14.14
C ARG A 698 -14.27 3.01 -14.70
N THR A 699 -14.78 1.99 -15.41
CA THR A 699 -13.94 0.96 -16.05
C THR A 699 -13.16 1.54 -17.23
N ALA A 700 -13.74 2.41 -18.06
CA ALA A 700 -13.04 3.13 -19.11
C ALA A 700 -11.92 4.03 -18.57
N ARG A 701 -12.15 4.73 -17.45
CA ARG A 701 -11.12 5.51 -16.73
C ARG A 701 -9.93 4.67 -16.25
N LYS A 702 -10.14 3.36 -16.02
CA LYS A 702 -9.08 2.39 -15.65
C LYS A 702 -8.44 1.69 -16.85
N ALA A 703 -9.20 1.50 -17.94
CA ALA A 703 -8.77 0.80 -19.14
C ALA A 703 -8.07 1.72 -20.16
N ALA A 704 -8.32 3.04 -20.08
CA ALA A 704 -7.49 4.03 -20.75
C ALA A 704 -6.02 3.89 -20.29
N PRO A 705 -5.03 4.09 -21.18
CA PRO A 705 -3.63 4.16 -20.76
C PRO A 705 -3.51 5.25 -19.70
N ALA A 706 -2.85 4.93 -18.58
CA ALA A 706 -2.99 5.68 -17.35
C ALA A 706 -2.80 7.19 -17.56
N PRO A 707 -3.83 8.04 -17.30
CA PRO A 707 -3.63 9.48 -17.31
C PRO A 707 -2.53 9.80 -16.31
N VAL A 708 -1.51 10.55 -16.76
CA VAL A 708 -0.29 10.82 -15.99
C VAL A 708 -0.67 11.25 -14.58
N PRO A 709 -0.17 10.58 -13.52
CA PRO A 709 -0.74 10.71 -12.18
C PRO A 709 -0.84 12.16 -11.73
N ALA A 710 -2.06 12.61 -11.42
CA ALA A 710 -2.29 13.91 -10.80
C ALA A 710 -1.53 13.94 -9.46
N PRO A 711 -0.48 14.78 -9.32
CA PRO A 711 0.46 14.67 -8.22
C PRO A 711 -0.20 15.03 -6.89
N GLN A 712 0.11 14.27 -5.84
CA GLN A 712 -0.13 14.69 -4.46
C GLN A 712 1.18 15.25 -3.88
N SER A 713 1.07 16.23 -2.99
CA SER A 713 2.16 17.11 -2.47
C SER A 713 2.85 18.03 -3.51
N SER A 714 2.32 19.26 -3.55
CA SER A 714 2.99 20.57 -3.69
C SER A 714 3.81 20.98 -4.92
N ASP A 715 4.75 20.21 -5.50
CA ASP A 715 5.78 20.84 -6.39
C ASP A 715 5.88 20.36 -7.84
N ARG A 716 5.17 19.31 -8.27
CA ARG A 716 5.33 18.74 -9.64
C ARG A 716 4.66 19.55 -10.77
N ALA A 717 4.38 20.84 -10.59
CA ALA A 717 3.54 21.64 -11.49
C ALA A 717 4.26 22.89 -12.09
N ALA A 718 5.55 22.78 -12.44
CA ALA A 718 6.34 23.80 -13.14
C ALA A 718 6.16 25.22 -12.56
N GLY A 719 6.55 25.36 -11.29
CA GLY A 719 6.27 26.51 -10.43
C GLY A 719 6.78 27.87 -10.93
N ARG A 720 6.30 28.94 -10.29
CA ARG A 720 6.61 30.33 -10.66
C ARG A 720 8.11 30.63 -10.53
N VAL A 721 8.78 30.93 -11.64
CA VAL A 721 10.10 31.56 -11.63
C VAL A 721 9.95 32.97 -11.04
N VAL A 722 10.50 33.16 -9.83
CA VAL A 722 10.73 34.48 -9.26
C VAL A 722 12.17 34.88 -9.59
N ARG A 723 12.37 36.11 -10.05
CA ARG A 723 13.68 36.71 -10.32
C ARG A 723 14.09 37.58 -9.12
N GLY A 724 15.38 37.64 -8.82
CA GLY A 724 15.92 38.53 -7.79
C GLY A 724 15.92 38.01 -6.34
N THR A 725 15.66 36.72 -6.10
CA THR A 725 15.59 36.13 -4.74
C THR A 725 16.90 35.49 -4.25
N PHE A 726 18.00 35.61 -5.00
CA PHE A 726 19.26 34.93 -4.71
C PHE A 726 20.46 35.88 -4.84
N VAL A 727 21.45 35.68 -3.96
CA VAL A 727 22.59 36.60 -3.76
C VAL A 727 23.94 36.00 -4.18
N ARG A 728 23.97 34.71 -4.57
CA ARG A 728 25.16 33.99 -5.04
C ARG A 728 24.76 33.04 -6.16
N CYS A 729 25.66 32.82 -7.12
CA CYS A 729 25.48 31.82 -8.16
C CYS A 729 25.64 30.39 -7.62
N ALA A 730 25.08 29.42 -8.34
CA ALA A 730 25.47 28.02 -8.25
C ALA A 730 26.89 27.81 -8.82
N THR A 731 27.44 26.61 -8.64
CA THR A 731 28.78 26.22 -9.15
C THR A 731 28.77 25.74 -10.61
N GLY A 732 27.62 25.70 -11.27
CA GLY A 732 27.49 25.27 -12.66
C GLY A 732 26.03 25.00 -13.06
N ALA A 733 25.84 24.45 -14.26
CA ALA A 733 24.53 24.02 -14.76
C ALA A 733 23.98 22.84 -13.95
N GLN A 734 22.69 22.89 -13.60
CA GLN A 734 21.99 21.83 -12.89
C GLN A 734 21.70 20.63 -13.82
N PRO A 735 21.54 19.40 -13.30
CA PRO A 735 21.41 18.18 -14.12
C PRO A 735 20.36 18.22 -15.23
N GLY A 736 19.17 18.80 -14.99
CA GLY A 736 18.10 18.93 -15.98
C GLY A 736 18.39 19.95 -17.09
N ALA A 737 19.00 21.08 -16.73
CA ALA A 737 19.43 22.09 -17.72
C ALA A 737 20.50 21.50 -18.66
N ARG A 738 21.44 20.73 -18.09
CA ARG A 738 22.42 19.97 -18.86
C ARG A 738 21.78 18.89 -19.74
N ALA A 739 20.85 18.10 -19.21
CA ALA A 739 20.15 17.06 -19.97
C ALA A 739 19.35 17.60 -21.17
N MET A 740 18.72 18.77 -21.03
CA MET A 740 18.05 19.48 -22.13
C MET A 740 19.04 19.93 -23.20
N ALA A 741 20.15 20.58 -22.81
CA ALA A 741 21.20 21.00 -23.74
C ALA A 741 21.84 19.81 -24.47
N ASP A 742 22.10 18.71 -23.76
CA ASP A 742 22.62 17.48 -24.36
C ASP A 742 21.60 16.85 -25.32
N GLN A 743 20.29 16.89 -25.04
CA GLN A 743 19.26 16.42 -25.97
C GLN A 743 19.21 17.30 -27.24
N TRP A 744 19.18 18.62 -27.08
CA TRP A 744 19.20 19.56 -28.20
C TRP A 744 20.42 19.35 -29.10
N LYS A 745 21.62 19.20 -28.50
CA LYS A 745 22.85 18.90 -29.23
C LYS A 745 22.79 17.56 -29.97
N ARG A 746 22.25 16.50 -29.36
CA ARG A 746 22.08 15.19 -30.02
C ARG A 746 21.08 15.20 -31.17
N LEU A 747 19.99 15.98 -31.08
CA LEU A 747 18.94 16.02 -32.11
C LEU A 747 19.19 17.02 -33.24
N THR A 748 20.01 18.05 -33.01
CA THR A 748 20.23 19.15 -33.99
C THR A 748 21.68 19.37 -34.40
N GLY A 749 22.64 18.81 -33.66
CA GLY A 749 24.07 19.15 -33.78
C GLY A 749 24.45 20.54 -33.26
N ARG A 750 23.48 21.38 -32.85
CA ARG A 750 23.74 22.77 -32.44
C ARG A 750 24.17 22.87 -30.98
N GLN A 751 24.82 23.99 -30.67
CA GLN A 751 25.24 24.31 -29.31
C GLN A 751 24.05 24.74 -28.43
N ALA A 752 24.28 24.75 -27.12
CA ALA A 752 23.41 25.37 -26.14
C ALA A 752 24.23 25.96 -24.98
N GLY A 753 23.81 27.11 -24.45
CA GLY A 753 24.34 27.71 -23.22
C GLY A 753 23.51 27.29 -22.00
N THR A 754 24.17 26.96 -20.88
CA THR A 754 23.49 26.39 -19.68
C THR A 754 23.89 27.02 -18.34
N PHE A 755 24.94 27.83 -18.33
CA PHE A 755 25.42 28.50 -17.12
C PHE A 755 26.18 29.79 -17.46
N ASN A 756 25.85 30.88 -16.77
CA ASN A 756 26.52 32.18 -16.90
C ASN A 756 26.28 33.00 -15.62
N CYS A 757 27.28 33.01 -14.73
CA CYS A 757 27.26 33.81 -13.51
C CYS A 757 27.66 35.27 -13.80
N ARG A 758 26.69 36.08 -14.20
CA ARG A 758 26.82 37.54 -14.33
C ARG A 758 25.79 38.28 -13.48
N LYS A 759 26.10 39.50 -13.05
CA LYS A 759 25.10 40.41 -12.47
C LYS A 759 24.08 40.86 -13.53
N THR A 760 22.90 41.25 -13.07
CA THR A 760 21.83 41.86 -13.86
C THR A 760 21.62 43.32 -13.44
N GLU A 761 20.84 44.07 -14.21
CA GLU A 761 20.45 45.47 -13.91
C GLU A 761 19.79 45.61 -12.52
N ALA A 762 19.15 44.56 -12.01
CA ALA A 762 18.56 44.51 -10.66
C ALA A 762 19.59 44.17 -9.55
N GLY A 763 20.89 44.22 -9.83
CA GLY A 763 21.98 43.92 -8.89
C GLY A 763 22.19 42.44 -8.56
N THR A 764 21.15 41.61 -8.62
CA THR A 764 21.21 40.16 -8.42
C THR A 764 21.85 39.43 -9.60
N PRO A 765 22.34 38.19 -9.46
CA PRO A 765 22.88 37.44 -10.58
C PRO A 765 21.79 36.98 -11.57
N SER A 766 22.21 36.50 -12.74
CA SER A 766 21.36 35.94 -13.79
C SER A 766 20.75 34.58 -13.38
N LEU A 767 19.59 34.21 -13.93
CA LEU A 767 18.99 32.87 -13.74
C LEU A 767 19.89 31.75 -14.31
N HIS A 768 20.63 32.05 -15.38
CA HIS A 768 21.75 31.23 -15.85
C HIS A 768 22.85 31.03 -14.78
N GLY A 769 22.97 31.94 -13.82
CA GLY A 769 23.84 31.81 -12.65
C GLY A 769 23.27 30.91 -11.55
N GLU A 770 21.98 30.55 -11.56
CA GLU A 770 21.45 29.44 -10.74
C GLU A 770 21.65 28.07 -11.42
N GLY A 771 21.99 28.07 -12.71
CA GLY A 771 22.20 26.88 -13.54
C GLY A 771 20.91 26.18 -14.01
N ARG A 772 19.75 26.85 -13.96
CA ARG A 772 18.44 26.30 -14.34
C ARG A 772 17.87 26.84 -15.66
N SER A 773 18.57 27.78 -16.29
CA SER A 773 18.20 28.33 -17.60
C SER A 773 19.02 27.66 -18.71
N VAL A 774 18.46 27.62 -19.92
CA VAL A 774 19.12 27.07 -21.11
C VAL A 774 18.83 27.95 -22.33
N ASP A 775 19.88 28.28 -23.08
CA ASP A 775 19.80 28.99 -24.37
C ASP A 775 20.11 27.99 -25.49
N LEU A 776 19.12 27.65 -26.32
CA LEU A 776 19.21 26.65 -27.39
C LEU A 776 19.39 27.36 -28.73
N TYR A 777 20.60 27.35 -29.30
CA TYR A 777 20.92 28.17 -30.48
C TYR A 777 20.24 27.67 -31.77
N ALA A 778 19.44 28.54 -32.39
CA ALA A 778 18.77 28.35 -33.67
C ALA A 778 18.28 29.71 -34.21
N ARG A 779 18.47 30.01 -35.50
CA ARG A 779 18.06 31.31 -36.05
C ARG A 779 16.69 31.29 -36.74
N VAL A 780 15.91 32.34 -36.51
CA VAL A 780 14.59 32.57 -37.14
C VAL A 780 14.73 32.87 -38.63
N ASP A 781 15.83 33.49 -39.07
CA ASP A 781 16.10 33.82 -40.48
C ASP A 781 16.57 32.61 -41.32
N ARG A 782 16.73 31.44 -40.69
CA ARG A 782 17.16 30.19 -41.31
C ARG A 782 15.99 29.18 -41.27
N PRO A 783 15.25 28.95 -42.37
CA PRO A 783 14.00 28.19 -42.33
C PRO A 783 14.09 26.80 -41.69
N ALA A 784 15.19 26.07 -41.92
CA ALA A 784 15.41 24.75 -41.31
C ALA A 784 15.70 24.83 -39.80
N GLU A 785 16.46 25.84 -39.34
CA GLU A 785 16.73 26.07 -37.92
C GLU A 785 15.46 26.52 -37.20
N LYS A 786 14.70 27.44 -37.81
CA LYS A 786 13.41 27.91 -37.34
C LYS A 786 12.41 26.76 -37.17
N ALA A 787 12.23 25.91 -38.19
CA ALA A 787 11.30 24.77 -38.12
C ALA A 787 11.69 23.77 -37.02
N GLN A 788 12.99 23.51 -36.84
CA GLN A 788 13.51 22.66 -35.76
C GLN A 788 13.31 23.30 -34.37
N ALA A 789 13.50 24.61 -34.25
CA ALA A 789 13.22 25.35 -33.02
C ALA A 789 11.73 25.33 -32.67
N GLU A 790 10.85 25.60 -33.64
CA GLU A 790 9.39 25.60 -33.45
C GLU A 790 8.86 24.20 -33.12
N ALA A 791 9.43 23.13 -33.68
CA ALA A 791 9.13 21.76 -33.29
C ALA A 791 9.53 21.44 -31.84
N TYR A 792 10.75 21.85 -31.40
CA TYR A 792 11.21 21.61 -30.03
C TYR A 792 10.40 22.44 -29.03
N VAL A 793 10.08 23.69 -29.37
CA VAL A 793 9.23 24.57 -28.57
C VAL A 793 7.81 24.01 -28.41
N ALA A 794 7.18 23.54 -29.49
CA ALA A 794 5.88 22.90 -29.43
C ALA A 794 5.90 21.64 -28.54
N TRP A 795 6.91 20.78 -28.70
CA TRP A 795 7.09 19.61 -27.84
C TRP A 795 7.32 19.98 -26.37
N MET A 796 8.13 21.01 -26.10
CA MET A 796 8.33 21.53 -24.74
C MET A 796 7.03 22.07 -24.14
N GLN A 797 6.19 22.76 -24.90
CA GLN A 797 4.87 23.22 -24.43
C GLN A 797 3.93 22.04 -24.14
N SER A 798 3.87 21.03 -25.01
CA SER A 798 3.06 19.82 -24.79
C SER A 798 3.51 18.98 -23.59
N ASN A 799 4.81 18.97 -23.27
CA ASN A 799 5.40 18.15 -22.20
C ASN A 799 5.85 18.97 -20.97
N ALA A 800 5.48 20.25 -20.88
CA ALA A 800 6.01 21.20 -19.89
C ALA A 800 5.89 20.75 -18.42
N VAL A 801 4.93 19.89 -18.09
CA VAL A 801 4.80 19.30 -16.74
C VAL A 801 5.88 18.24 -16.48
N GLU A 802 6.08 17.29 -17.40
CA GLU A 802 7.07 16.21 -17.19
C GLU A 802 8.51 16.67 -17.49
N LEU A 803 8.68 17.72 -18.30
CA LEU A 803 9.94 18.43 -18.51
C LEU A 803 10.20 19.54 -17.48
N GLN A 804 9.20 19.89 -16.66
CA GLN A 804 9.26 20.98 -15.66
C GLN A 804 9.66 22.36 -16.24
N VAL A 805 9.24 22.66 -17.48
CA VAL A 805 9.50 23.93 -18.16
C VAL A 805 8.57 25.01 -17.63
N ALA A 806 9.13 26.03 -16.99
CA ALA A 806 8.38 27.09 -16.34
C ALA A 806 8.22 28.36 -17.21
N TYR A 807 9.21 28.69 -18.03
CA TYR A 807 9.25 29.89 -18.89
C TYR A 807 9.98 29.60 -20.21
N ILE A 808 9.55 30.19 -21.32
CA ILE A 808 10.17 30.10 -22.64
C ILE A 808 10.16 31.48 -23.31
N ILE A 809 11.25 31.88 -23.99
CA ILE A 809 11.28 33.00 -24.95
C ILE A 809 11.77 32.47 -26.30
N TRP A 810 11.06 32.79 -27.37
CA TRP A 810 11.46 32.49 -28.74
C TRP A 810 10.85 33.52 -29.69
N ASN A 811 11.65 34.01 -30.65
CA ASN A 811 11.21 34.85 -31.76
C ASN A 811 10.24 35.98 -31.34
N HIS A 812 10.74 36.96 -30.58
CA HIS A 812 9.97 38.09 -30.05
C HIS A 812 8.76 37.75 -29.15
N ASN A 813 8.57 36.49 -28.76
CA ASN A 813 7.42 36.04 -27.96
C ASN A 813 7.87 35.29 -26.69
N GLN A 814 7.06 35.40 -25.64
CA GLN A 814 7.25 34.73 -24.35
C GLN A 814 6.04 33.84 -24.01
N TRP A 815 6.33 32.68 -23.43
CA TRP A 815 5.33 31.76 -22.87
C TRP A 815 5.78 31.34 -21.47
N SER A 816 4.83 30.94 -20.63
CA SER A 816 5.16 30.40 -19.31
C SER A 816 4.06 29.51 -18.79
N TRP A 817 4.43 28.45 -18.07
CA TRP A 817 3.45 27.50 -17.53
C TRP A 817 2.42 28.20 -16.62
N ALA A 818 2.88 29.13 -15.77
CA ALA A 818 2.03 29.91 -14.88
C ALA A 818 1.00 30.82 -15.60
N ARG A 819 1.24 31.19 -16.87
CA ARG A 819 0.32 31.99 -17.72
C ARG A 819 -0.02 31.30 -19.05
N ARG A 820 -0.03 29.96 -19.05
CA ARG A 820 -0.25 29.14 -20.26
C ARG A 820 -1.62 29.36 -20.94
N ALA A 821 -2.62 29.78 -20.16
CA ALA A 821 -3.96 30.12 -20.66
C ALA A 821 -3.96 31.37 -21.54
N ASP A 822 -2.99 32.28 -21.34
CA ASP A 822 -2.82 33.50 -22.13
C ASP A 822 -2.09 33.25 -23.47
N GLY A 823 -1.69 32.00 -23.73
CA GLY A 823 -0.91 31.61 -24.90
C GLY A 823 0.47 32.27 -24.97
N TRP A 824 0.94 32.49 -26.19
CA TRP A 824 2.13 33.31 -26.47
C TRP A 824 1.79 34.79 -26.31
N ARG A 825 2.67 35.52 -25.63
CA ARG A 825 2.54 36.96 -25.39
C ARG A 825 3.77 37.68 -25.96
N PRO A 826 3.65 38.93 -26.45
CA PRO A 826 4.81 39.70 -26.90
C PRO A 826 5.90 39.81 -25.84
N TYR A 827 7.16 39.72 -26.27
CA TYR A 827 8.35 39.95 -25.45
C TYR A 827 8.99 41.28 -25.86
N THR A 828 9.02 42.23 -24.93
CA THR A 828 9.30 43.66 -25.18
C THR A 828 10.67 44.13 -24.71
N GLN A 829 11.55 43.22 -24.27
CA GLN A 829 12.90 43.56 -23.81
C GLN A 829 13.87 43.64 -25.01
N PRO A 830 15.07 44.26 -24.86
CA PRO A 830 15.96 44.53 -26.00
C PRO A 830 16.45 43.30 -26.77
N ASN A 831 16.71 42.17 -26.10
CA ASN A 831 17.09 40.94 -26.80
C ASN A 831 15.87 40.28 -27.45
N LYS A 832 15.90 40.12 -28.76
CA LYS A 832 14.78 39.64 -29.58
C LYS A 832 14.58 38.11 -29.55
N HIS A 833 15.57 37.36 -29.05
CA HIS A 833 15.57 35.89 -29.02
C HIS A 833 15.26 35.27 -30.40
N THR A 834 15.89 35.83 -31.44
CA THR A 834 15.75 35.43 -32.86
C THR A 834 16.87 34.53 -33.35
N ASP A 835 17.81 34.20 -32.47
CA ASP A 835 19.03 33.42 -32.67
C ASP A 835 19.21 32.27 -31.65
N HIS A 836 18.35 32.22 -30.62
CA HIS A 836 18.24 31.14 -29.64
C HIS A 836 16.84 31.09 -29.01
N ILE A 837 16.43 29.90 -28.57
CA ILE A 837 15.30 29.73 -27.63
C ILE A 837 15.87 29.86 -26.21
N HIS A 838 15.30 30.71 -25.36
CA HIS A 838 15.61 30.75 -23.94
C HIS A 838 14.57 29.96 -23.14
N VAL A 839 14.99 29.14 -22.19
CA VAL A 839 14.13 28.27 -21.38
C VAL A 839 14.53 28.35 -19.90
N ASP A 840 13.58 28.61 -18.98
CA ASP A 840 13.79 28.43 -17.54
C ASP A 840 13.08 27.15 -17.05
N LEU A 841 13.80 26.30 -16.32
CA LEU A 841 13.23 25.16 -15.59
C LEU A 841 12.75 25.55 -14.19
N SER A 842 11.80 24.79 -13.64
CA SER A 842 11.53 24.80 -12.20
C SER A 842 12.73 24.23 -11.41
N TRP A 843 12.82 24.49 -10.11
CA TRP A 843 13.90 23.91 -9.28
C TRP A 843 13.85 22.39 -9.22
N GLU A 844 12.65 21.80 -9.33
CA GLU A 844 12.44 20.35 -9.46
C GLU A 844 13.03 19.86 -10.80
N GLY A 845 12.66 20.49 -11.92
CA GLY A 845 13.17 20.13 -13.25
C GLY A 845 14.68 20.32 -13.41
N ALA A 846 15.23 21.36 -12.79
CA ALA A 846 16.66 21.62 -12.82
C ALA A 846 17.47 20.53 -12.09
N ARG A 847 16.96 20.03 -10.96
CA ARG A 847 17.64 19.01 -10.14
C ARG A 847 17.38 17.59 -10.64
N ASN A 848 16.15 17.27 -11.01
CA ASN A 848 15.68 15.94 -11.36
C ASN A 848 15.41 15.87 -12.88
N PRO A 849 16.38 15.40 -13.69
CA PRO A 849 16.26 15.41 -15.15
C PRO A 849 15.14 14.46 -15.61
N SER A 850 14.24 14.98 -16.44
CA SER A 850 13.13 14.20 -17.01
C SER A 850 13.64 13.02 -17.85
N PRO A 851 13.05 11.81 -17.74
CA PRO A 851 13.34 10.69 -18.64
C PRO A 851 13.12 11.04 -20.11
N LEU A 852 12.23 12.00 -20.42
CA LEU A 852 11.96 12.47 -21.76
C LEU A 852 13.19 13.11 -22.46
N PHE A 853 14.19 13.59 -21.72
CA PHE A 853 15.45 14.07 -22.29
C PHE A 853 16.29 12.95 -22.94
N SER A 854 15.96 11.68 -22.71
CA SER A 854 16.58 10.52 -23.40
C SER A 854 15.90 10.16 -24.73
N ALA A 855 14.66 10.61 -24.95
CA ALA A 855 13.86 10.26 -26.12
C ALA A 855 14.16 11.15 -27.34
N GLY A 856 13.68 10.74 -28.51
CA GLY A 856 13.60 11.61 -29.69
C GLY A 856 12.40 12.56 -29.63
N VAL A 857 12.47 13.67 -30.37
CA VAL A 857 11.39 14.66 -30.45
C VAL A 857 10.73 14.63 -31.84
N PRO A 858 9.38 14.61 -31.94
CA PRO A 858 8.68 14.69 -33.22
C PRO A 858 9.08 15.95 -34.01
N GLY A 859 9.30 15.80 -35.33
CA GLY A 859 9.77 16.89 -36.19
C GLY A 859 11.27 17.18 -36.14
N LEU A 860 12.03 16.50 -35.27
CA LEU A 860 13.47 16.69 -35.07
C LEU A 860 14.31 15.44 -35.41
N GLY A 861 13.86 14.70 -36.42
CA GLY A 861 14.64 13.66 -37.10
C GLY A 861 14.44 13.77 -38.61
N GLY A 862 15.52 13.92 -39.37
CA GLY A 862 15.49 13.88 -40.83
C GLY A 862 15.66 12.45 -41.34
N GLY A 863 14.75 11.97 -42.19
CA GLY A 863 14.80 10.61 -42.73
C GLY A 863 13.48 10.03 -43.22
N GLN A 864 12.89 10.67 -44.25
CA GLN A 864 11.93 10.15 -45.25
C GLN A 864 10.93 9.01 -44.87
N ALA A 865 9.64 9.26 -45.08
CA ALA A 865 8.55 8.29 -44.88
C ALA A 865 8.01 7.68 -46.19
N PRO A 866 7.62 6.39 -46.21
CA PRO A 866 6.74 5.79 -47.21
C PRO A 866 5.36 5.35 -46.65
N ALA A 867 4.45 4.95 -47.54
CA ALA A 867 3.04 4.63 -47.26
C ALA A 867 2.75 3.09 -47.22
N PRO A 868 1.54 2.63 -46.81
CA PRO A 868 1.21 1.21 -46.57
C PRO A 868 0.94 0.42 -47.87
N PRO A 869 1.15 -0.92 -47.94
CA PRO A 869 0.14 -1.87 -47.40
C PRO A 869 0.59 -3.29 -46.92
N ASN A 870 -0.06 -3.78 -45.85
CA ASN A 870 -0.39 -5.19 -45.54
C ASN A 870 0.76 -6.27 -45.47
N PRO A 871 0.53 -7.58 -45.14
CA PRO A 871 1.15 -8.11 -43.91
C PRO A 871 2.01 -9.40 -44.02
N ALA A 872 2.66 -9.73 -42.89
CA ALA A 872 3.50 -10.91 -42.61
C ALA A 872 4.92 -10.90 -43.25
N PRO A 873 5.93 -11.60 -42.68
CA PRO A 873 5.94 -12.43 -41.47
C PRO A 873 6.54 -11.73 -40.22
N PRO A 874 6.45 -12.31 -39.00
CA PRO A 874 7.12 -11.78 -37.82
C PRO A 874 8.64 -12.00 -37.89
N ASN A 875 9.40 -10.90 -37.94
CA ASN A 875 10.87 -10.93 -37.82
C ASN A 875 11.29 -11.05 -36.33
N PRO A 876 12.52 -11.50 -36.02
CA PRO A 876 12.82 -12.24 -34.80
C PRO A 876 12.79 -11.41 -33.50
N ALA A 877 12.57 -12.12 -32.39
CA ALA A 877 12.51 -11.54 -31.05
C ALA A 877 13.79 -10.73 -30.69
N PRO A 878 13.65 -9.55 -30.06
CA PRO A 878 14.79 -8.76 -29.63
C PRO A 878 15.54 -9.49 -28.52
N LYS A 879 16.86 -9.68 -28.68
CA LYS A 879 17.69 -10.45 -27.73
C LYS A 879 17.61 -9.87 -26.30
N PRO A 880 17.66 -10.71 -25.23
CA PRO A 880 17.20 -10.29 -23.91
C PRO A 880 18.22 -9.40 -23.17
N GLY A 881 17.99 -8.08 -23.18
CA GLY A 881 18.74 -7.10 -22.39
C GLY A 881 18.18 -6.84 -20.98
N GLY A 882 17.45 -7.80 -20.39
CA GLY A 882 16.76 -7.63 -19.11
C GLY A 882 16.82 -8.87 -18.23
N ASN A 883 17.01 -8.69 -16.93
CA ASN A 883 17.28 -9.79 -16.00
C ASN A 883 16.00 -10.57 -15.63
N VAL A 884 15.60 -11.52 -16.50
CA VAL A 884 14.45 -12.39 -16.29
C VAL A 884 14.67 -13.32 -15.08
N PRO A 885 13.68 -13.48 -14.17
CA PRO A 885 13.81 -14.39 -13.03
C PRO A 885 14.04 -15.86 -13.44
N ALA A 886 14.90 -16.59 -12.71
CA ALA A 886 15.30 -17.95 -13.08
C ALA A 886 14.11 -18.91 -13.27
N HIS A 887 13.11 -18.87 -12.37
CA HIS A 887 11.91 -19.72 -12.44
C HIS A 887 11.04 -19.47 -13.68
N VAL A 888 11.11 -18.28 -14.30
CA VAL A 888 10.43 -18.00 -15.58
C VAL A 888 11.15 -18.74 -16.70
N ARG A 889 12.48 -18.60 -16.79
CA ARG A 889 13.30 -19.30 -17.79
C ARG A 889 13.17 -20.81 -17.67
N GLU A 890 13.18 -21.33 -16.44
CA GLU A 890 12.98 -22.76 -16.16
C GLU A 890 11.61 -23.26 -16.63
N PHE A 891 10.52 -22.58 -16.25
CA PHE A 891 9.16 -22.94 -16.69
C PHE A 891 9.00 -22.89 -18.21
N VAL A 892 9.54 -21.86 -18.86
CA VAL A 892 9.46 -21.67 -20.32
C VAL A 892 10.32 -22.70 -21.06
N SER A 893 11.54 -22.98 -20.59
CA SER A 893 12.39 -24.04 -21.15
C SER A 893 11.73 -25.41 -21.03
N ARG A 894 11.07 -25.69 -19.90
CA ARG A 894 10.46 -27.00 -19.62
C ARG A 894 9.19 -27.27 -20.42
N TYR A 895 8.29 -26.29 -20.53
CA TYR A 895 6.93 -26.52 -21.05
C TYR A 895 6.62 -25.82 -22.38
N SER A 896 7.49 -24.95 -22.91
CA SER A 896 7.27 -24.39 -24.26
C SER A 896 7.32 -25.42 -25.41
N PRO A 897 8.07 -26.55 -25.35
CA PRO A 897 7.96 -27.60 -26.36
C PRO A 897 6.54 -28.19 -26.40
N ASP A 898 5.95 -28.44 -25.24
CA ASP A 898 4.63 -29.04 -25.10
C ASP A 898 3.53 -28.07 -25.55
N ALA A 899 3.66 -26.79 -25.19
CA ALA A 899 2.73 -25.76 -25.63
C ALA A 899 2.77 -25.54 -27.16
N ARG A 900 3.92 -25.77 -27.81
CA ARG A 900 4.07 -25.71 -29.27
C ARG A 900 3.44 -26.92 -29.97
N ARG A 901 3.55 -28.13 -29.41
CA ARG A 901 2.81 -29.33 -29.90
C ARG A 901 1.30 -29.16 -29.68
N GLY A 902 0.90 -28.61 -28.53
CA GLY A 902 -0.48 -28.18 -28.26
C GLY A 902 -1.02 -27.17 -29.27
N GLN A 903 -0.21 -26.20 -29.75
CA GLN A 903 -0.59 -25.31 -30.84
C GLN A 903 -0.79 -26.05 -32.17
N GLN A 904 0.06 -27.02 -32.50
CA GLN A 904 -0.10 -27.80 -33.74
C GLN A 904 -1.40 -28.62 -33.73
N ALA A 905 -1.73 -29.24 -32.60
CA ALA A 905 -2.96 -30.03 -32.45
C ALA A 905 -4.25 -29.18 -32.35
N SER A 906 -4.19 -28.01 -31.70
CA SER A 906 -5.39 -27.22 -31.37
C SER A 906 -5.49 -25.86 -32.06
N GLY A 907 -4.45 -25.36 -32.72
CA GLY A 907 -4.39 -24.00 -33.26
C GLY A 907 -4.41 -22.87 -32.21
N VAL A 908 -4.51 -23.18 -30.91
CA VAL A 908 -4.37 -22.19 -29.84
C VAL A 908 -2.91 -21.74 -29.77
N PRO A 909 -2.57 -20.44 -29.83
CA PRO A 909 -1.17 -20.01 -29.87
C PRO A 909 -0.39 -20.47 -28.63
N TRP A 910 0.81 -21.03 -28.83
CA TRP A 910 1.63 -21.65 -27.78
C TRP A 910 1.88 -20.71 -26.60
N LEU A 911 2.06 -19.42 -26.90
CA LEU A 911 2.26 -18.35 -25.92
C LEU A 911 1.04 -18.11 -25.03
N VAL A 912 -0.18 -18.29 -25.57
CA VAL A 912 -1.43 -18.18 -24.78
C VAL A 912 -1.57 -19.40 -23.88
N THR A 913 -1.42 -20.61 -24.42
CA THR A 913 -1.47 -21.86 -23.65
C THR A 913 -0.45 -21.84 -22.51
N LEU A 914 0.80 -21.48 -22.80
CA LEU A 914 1.87 -21.39 -21.80
C LEU A 914 1.69 -20.20 -20.83
N GLY A 915 1.12 -19.09 -21.30
CA GLY A 915 0.80 -17.91 -20.48
C GLY A 915 -0.33 -18.17 -19.48
N GLN A 916 -1.38 -18.86 -19.90
CA GLN A 916 -2.46 -19.31 -19.01
C GLN A 916 -1.92 -20.37 -18.04
N ALA A 917 -1.19 -21.39 -18.53
CA ALA A 917 -0.57 -22.39 -17.67
C ALA A 917 0.37 -21.76 -16.61
N ALA A 918 1.16 -20.74 -16.98
CA ALA A 918 1.99 -19.97 -16.04
C ALA A 918 1.16 -19.17 -15.02
N LEU A 919 0.05 -18.57 -15.44
CA LEU A 919 -0.81 -17.77 -14.58
C LEU A 919 -1.58 -18.63 -13.56
N GLU A 920 -2.33 -19.63 -14.03
CA GLU A 920 -3.22 -20.44 -13.17
C GLU A 920 -2.41 -21.33 -12.19
N SER A 921 -1.34 -21.99 -12.67
CA SER A 921 -0.50 -22.86 -11.84
C SER A 921 0.59 -22.12 -11.04
N GLY A 922 0.72 -20.80 -11.20
CA GLY A 922 1.77 -20.00 -10.56
C GLY A 922 3.19 -20.39 -10.97
N TRP A 923 3.44 -20.47 -12.29
CA TRP A 923 4.69 -20.95 -12.93
C TRP A 923 5.00 -22.42 -12.60
N GLY A 924 4.01 -23.30 -12.76
CA GLY A 924 4.13 -24.74 -12.61
C GLY A 924 4.19 -25.25 -11.17
N LYS A 925 4.03 -24.36 -10.19
CA LYS A 925 4.13 -24.68 -8.76
C LYS A 925 2.89 -25.33 -8.17
N LYS A 926 1.77 -25.30 -8.92
CA LYS A 926 0.47 -25.90 -8.59
C LYS A 926 -0.18 -26.48 -9.84
N ALA A 927 0.33 -27.61 -10.30
CA ALA A 927 -0.28 -28.38 -11.40
C ALA A 927 -0.34 -29.86 -10.99
N PRO A 928 -1.10 -30.21 -9.94
CA PRO A 928 -1.23 -31.59 -9.47
C PRO A 928 -1.72 -32.48 -10.62
N ARG A 929 -1.06 -33.62 -10.84
CA ARG A 929 -1.20 -34.50 -12.03
C ARG A 929 -1.36 -33.69 -13.34
N PHE A 930 -0.44 -32.74 -13.53
CA PHE A 930 -0.34 -31.83 -14.68
C PHE A 930 -1.60 -31.00 -15.00
N ASN A 931 -2.56 -30.82 -14.08
CA ASN A 931 -3.75 -29.99 -14.36
C ASN A 931 -3.42 -28.49 -14.22
N PHE A 932 -2.76 -27.93 -15.23
CA PHE A 932 -2.29 -26.53 -15.21
C PHE A 932 -3.40 -25.48 -15.15
N PHE A 933 -4.63 -25.80 -15.57
CA PHE A 933 -5.73 -24.82 -15.74
C PHE A 933 -6.91 -25.05 -14.79
N GLY A 934 -6.80 -25.97 -13.81
CA GLY A 934 -7.88 -26.27 -12.86
C GLY A 934 -9.16 -26.83 -13.50
N ILE A 935 -9.06 -27.60 -14.58
CA ILE A 935 -10.24 -28.13 -15.29
C ILE A 935 -10.95 -29.18 -14.43
N LYS A 936 -12.23 -28.98 -14.13
CA LYS A 936 -13.08 -29.94 -13.38
C LYS A 936 -13.36 -31.22 -14.17
N ALA A 937 -13.45 -32.35 -13.47
CA ALA A 937 -13.85 -33.63 -14.03
C ALA A 937 -15.36 -33.84 -13.88
N LYS A 938 -15.99 -34.50 -14.85
CA LYS A 938 -17.37 -34.99 -14.71
C LYS A 938 -17.34 -36.40 -14.09
N ALA A 939 -18.44 -36.83 -13.47
CA ALA A 939 -18.57 -38.20 -12.94
C ALA A 939 -18.33 -39.31 -14.00
N THR A 940 -18.54 -38.99 -15.29
CA THR A 940 -18.26 -39.85 -16.45
C THR A 940 -16.78 -39.96 -16.83
N ILE A 941 -15.88 -39.19 -16.20
CA ILE A 941 -14.43 -39.36 -16.35
C ILE A 941 -13.98 -40.50 -15.44
N PRO A 942 -13.22 -41.50 -15.94
CA PRO A 942 -12.70 -42.61 -15.14
C PRO A 942 -11.92 -42.15 -13.90
N GLU A 943 -12.00 -42.93 -12.81
CA GLU A 943 -11.34 -42.65 -11.53
C GLU A 943 -9.84 -42.32 -11.70
N SER A 944 -9.15 -43.09 -12.56
CA SER A 944 -7.72 -42.92 -12.87
C SER A 944 -7.37 -41.60 -13.57
N GLN A 945 -8.34 -40.95 -14.21
CA GLN A 945 -8.22 -39.67 -14.94
C GLN A 945 -8.83 -38.48 -14.18
N ARG A 946 -9.21 -38.68 -12.92
CA ARG A 946 -9.62 -37.61 -11.99
C ARG A 946 -8.75 -37.60 -10.74
N GLN A 947 -8.87 -36.53 -9.97
CA GLN A 947 -8.23 -36.30 -8.68
C GLN A 947 -9.12 -35.37 -7.85
N LEU A 948 -9.13 -35.57 -6.54
CA LEU A 948 -9.95 -34.79 -5.63
C LEU A 948 -9.11 -33.62 -5.07
N LEU A 949 -9.51 -32.37 -5.31
CA LEU A 949 -8.75 -31.18 -4.89
C LEU A 949 -9.64 -30.19 -4.13
N LEU A 950 -9.03 -29.45 -3.19
CA LEU A 950 -9.70 -28.38 -2.47
C LEU A 950 -10.04 -27.21 -3.41
N THR A 951 -11.27 -26.70 -3.34
CA THR A 951 -11.71 -25.48 -4.03
C THR A 951 -12.59 -24.61 -3.12
N ARG A 952 -12.92 -23.40 -3.59
CA ARG A 952 -13.78 -22.43 -2.90
C ARG A 952 -14.86 -21.96 -3.86
N GLU A 953 -16.13 -22.07 -3.47
CA GLU A 953 -17.25 -22.00 -4.41
C GLU A 953 -18.33 -21.00 -3.99
N VAL A 954 -18.64 -20.08 -4.92
CA VAL A 954 -19.56 -18.93 -4.89
C VAL A 954 -21.08 -19.20 -4.79
N LEU A 955 -21.61 -20.06 -3.91
CA LEU A 955 -23.02 -20.47 -4.02
C LEU A 955 -24.03 -19.50 -3.38
N GLY A 956 -25.21 -19.37 -4.01
CA GLY A 956 -26.33 -18.54 -3.53
C GLY A 956 -27.22 -19.18 -2.45
N HIS A 957 -26.89 -20.39 -1.96
CA HIS A 957 -27.73 -21.15 -1.03
C HIS A 957 -26.87 -22.04 -0.09
N PRO A 958 -27.37 -22.43 1.09
CA PRO A 958 -26.61 -23.22 2.09
C PRO A 958 -26.50 -24.73 1.78
N ASN A 959 -27.16 -25.23 0.73
CA ASN A 959 -27.32 -26.67 0.48
C ASN A 959 -26.54 -27.19 -0.76
N GLY A 960 -25.35 -26.65 -1.04
CA GLY A 960 -24.48 -27.11 -2.13
C GLY A 960 -24.03 -28.57 -2.00
N LYS A 961 -24.28 -29.39 -3.03
CA LYS A 961 -23.83 -30.79 -3.12
C LYS A 961 -22.41 -30.85 -3.69
N PHE A 962 -21.45 -31.33 -2.91
CA PHE A 962 -20.05 -31.54 -3.29
C PHE A 962 -19.56 -32.90 -2.77
N PRO A 963 -18.50 -33.51 -3.37
CA PRO A 963 -17.90 -34.74 -2.87
C PRO A 963 -17.49 -34.70 -1.39
N GLN A 964 -16.98 -33.56 -0.91
CA GLN A 964 -16.88 -33.28 0.53
C GLN A 964 -17.05 -31.77 0.79
N VAL A 965 -17.84 -31.41 1.81
CA VAL A 965 -17.92 -30.03 2.32
C VAL A 965 -17.11 -29.94 3.60
N ILE A 966 -16.18 -28.97 3.66
CA ILE A 966 -15.27 -28.76 4.80
C ILE A 966 -15.72 -27.55 5.63
N SER A 967 -16.15 -26.47 4.98
CA SER A 967 -16.88 -25.40 5.66
C SER A 967 -17.83 -24.65 4.73
N VAL A 968 -18.86 -24.08 5.34
CA VAL A 968 -19.80 -23.13 4.71
C VAL A 968 -19.82 -21.89 5.60
N THR A 969 -19.77 -20.70 5.01
CA THR A 969 -19.83 -19.43 5.78
C THR A 969 -20.75 -18.44 5.07
N PRO A 970 -21.85 -17.99 5.70
CA PRO A 970 -22.75 -17.01 5.09
C PRO A 970 -22.01 -15.68 4.88
N ARG A 971 -22.31 -15.01 3.77
CA ARG A 971 -21.72 -13.73 3.38
C ARG A 971 -22.73 -12.59 3.60
N PRO A 972 -22.26 -11.34 3.81
CA PRO A 972 -23.15 -10.17 3.92
C PRO A 972 -23.94 -9.82 2.65
N ASP A 973 -23.67 -10.51 1.53
CA ASP A 973 -24.37 -10.37 0.23
C ASP A 973 -25.50 -11.40 0.04
N GLY A 974 -25.74 -12.27 1.04
CA GLY A 974 -26.74 -13.35 0.97
C GLY A 974 -26.26 -14.64 0.30
N LYS A 975 -25.05 -14.66 -0.28
CA LYS A 975 -24.40 -15.88 -0.77
C LYS A 975 -23.68 -16.61 0.39
N TYR A 976 -23.08 -17.76 0.09
CA TYR A 976 -22.37 -18.62 1.04
C TYR A 976 -20.99 -18.99 0.48
N ASN A 977 -19.93 -18.67 1.22
CA ASN A 977 -18.58 -19.15 0.92
C ASN A 977 -18.49 -20.65 1.24
N TYR A 978 -18.21 -21.48 0.24
CA TYR A 978 -17.85 -22.88 0.45
C TYR A 978 -16.33 -23.07 0.50
N VAL A 979 -15.89 -24.02 1.31
CA VAL A 979 -14.58 -24.68 1.22
C VAL A 979 -14.87 -26.18 1.11
N VAL A 980 -14.49 -26.80 -0.01
CA VAL A 980 -14.96 -28.13 -0.44
C VAL A 980 -13.85 -28.91 -1.13
N LEU A 981 -13.90 -30.24 -1.07
CA LEU A 981 -13.17 -31.08 -2.03
C LEU A 981 -14.08 -31.38 -3.22
N ASP A 982 -13.56 -31.20 -4.43
CA ASP A 982 -14.28 -31.40 -5.69
C ASP A 982 -13.40 -32.17 -6.71
N TRP A 983 -14.02 -32.74 -7.74
CA TRP A 983 -13.32 -33.56 -8.73
C TRP A 983 -12.72 -32.71 -9.86
N PHE A 984 -11.41 -32.80 -10.01
CA PHE A 984 -10.64 -32.18 -11.09
C PHE A 984 -10.04 -33.26 -12.01
N ARG A 985 -9.77 -32.90 -13.27
CA ARG A 985 -9.09 -33.80 -14.21
C ARG A 985 -7.65 -34.05 -13.77
N ALA A 986 -7.13 -35.21 -14.12
CA ALA A 986 -5.74 -35.59 -13.92
C ALA A 986 -5.17 -36.15 -15.23
N TYR A 987 -4.00 -35.64 -15.61
CA TYR A 987 -3.32 -35.98 -16.86
C TYR A 987 -2.00 -36.71 -16.56
N GLN A 988 -1.46 -37.41 -17.54
CA GLN A 988 -0.16 -38.09 -17.48
C GLN A 988 0.99 -37.19 -17.98
N SER A 989 0.69 -36.11 -18.69
CA SER A 989 1.70 -35.14 -19.16
C SER A 989 1.16 -33.71 -19.27
N ALA A 990 2.07 -32.74 -19.36
CA ALA A 990 1.74 -31.35 -19.68
C ALA A 990 1.14 -31.20 -21.10
N GLU A 991 1.64 -31.97 -22.06
CA GLU A 991 1.11 -32.01 -23.44
C GLU A 991 -0.35 -32.45 -23.48
N GLU A 992 -0.72 -33.49 -22.72
CA GLU A 992 -2.11 -33.96 -22.62
C GLU A 992 -3.02 -32.88 -22.02
N SER A 993 -2.58 -32.21 -20.95
CA SER A 993 -3.33 -31.10 -20.35
C SER A 993 -3.48 -29.92 -21.31
N PHE A 994 -2.43 -29.57 -22.05
CA PHE A 994 -2.45 -28.49 -23.03
C PHE A 994 -3.32 -28.83 -24.24
N ALA A 995 -3.37 -30.10 -24.66
CA ALA A 995 -4.23 -30.59 -25.73
C ALA A 995 -5.72 -30.62 -25.32
N ASP A 996 -6.07 -31.06 -24.11
CA ASP A 996 -7.46 -31.01 -23.63
C ASP A 996 -7.92 -29.57 -23.37
N HIS A 997 -7.05 -28.68 -22.89
CA HIS A 997 -7.33 -27.24 -22.80
C HIS A 997 -7.61 -26.62 -24.18
N GLY A 998 -6.75 -26.88 -25.18
CA GLY A 998 -6.99 -26.44 -26.55
C GLY A 998 -8.28 -27.02 -27.15
N SER A 999 -8.60 -28.27 -26.80
CA SER A 999 -9.85 -28.94 -27.19
C SER A 999 -11.08 -28.39 -26.45
N PHE A 1000 -10.93 -27.92 -25.21
CA PHE A 1000 -11.99 -27.22 -24.46
C PHE A 1000 -12.30 -25.87 -25.12
N LEU A 1001 -11.27 -25.09 -25.46
CA LEU A 1001 -11.44 -23.82 -26.19
C LEU A 1001 -12.09 -24.05 -27.57
N ARG A 1002 -11.72 -25.09 -28.32
CA ARG A 1002 -12.37 -25.41 -29.61
C ARG A 1002 -13.82 -25.87 -29.48
N ARG A 1003 -14.13 -26.73 -28.51
CA ARG A 1003 -15.48 -27.33 -28.37
C ARG A 1003 -16.53 -26.34 -27.86
N ASN A 1004 -16.12 -25.31 -27.12
CA ASN A 1004 -17.05 -24.36 -26.51
C ASN A 1004 -17.22 -23.12 -27.41
N SER A 1005 -18.39 -23.01 -28.05
CA SER A 1005 -18.72 -22.02 -29.09
C SER A 1005 -18.46 -20.57 -28.69
N ARG A 1006 -18.55 -20.23 -27.40
CA ARG A 1006 -18.22 -18.89 -26.86
C ARG A 1006 -16.81 -18.40 -27.22
N TYR A 1007 -15.85 -19.31 -27.38
CA TYR A 1007 -14.46 -18.99 -27.71
C TYR A 1007 -14.17 -18.96 -29.22
N ARG A 1008 -15.15 -19.26 -30.08
CA ARG A 1008 -14.96 -19.25 -31.55
C ARG A 1008 -14.32 -17.94 -32.07
N PRO A 1009 -14.71 -16.73 -31.59
CA PRO A 1009 -14.07 -15.48 -32.04
C PRO A 1009 -12.56 -15.40 -31.74
N ALA A 1010 -12.05 -16.10 -30.72
CA ALA A 1010 -10.61 -16.12 -30.47
C ALA A 1010 -9.83 -16.81 -31.60
N PHE A 1011 -10.42 -17.81 -32.27
CA PHE A 1011 -9.78 -18.52 -33.37
C PHE A 1011 -9.69 -17.69 -34.67
N GLU A 1012 -10.34 -16.52 -34.73
CA GLU A 1012 -10.13 -15.49 -35.77
C GLU A 1012 -8.81 -14.72 -35.55
N HIS A 1013 -8.11 -14.96 -34.43
CA HIS A 1013 -6.90 -14.27 -34.01
C HIS A 1013 -5.69 -15.19 -33.77
N THR A 1014 -5.66 -16.39 -34.36
CA THR A 1014 -4.57 -17.37 -34.18
C THR A 1014 -3.17 -16.87 -34.59
N ALA A 1015 -3.09 -15.79 -35.38
CA ALA A 1015 -1.84 -15.12 -35.75
C ALA A 1015 -1.37 -14.03 -34.76
N ASP A 1016 -2.24 -13.45 -33.92
CA ASP A 1016 -1.87 -12.54 -32.83
C ASP A 1016 -2.22 -13.20 -31.48
N PRO A 1017 -1.24 -13.78 -30.75
CA PRO A 1017 -1.50 -14.43 -29.46
C PRO A 1017 -2.10 -13.46 -28.44
N TYR A 1018 -1.80 -12.16 -28.53
CA TYR A 1018 -2.36 -11.16 -27.61
C TYR A 1018 -3.82 -10.82 -27.96
N ALA A 1019 -4.22 -10.80 -29.23
CA ALA A 1019 -5.63 -10.71 -29.61
C ALA A 1019 -6.39 -11.99 -29.24
N PHE A 1020 -5.81 -13.16 -29.45
CA PHE A 1020 -6.37 -14.43 -29.02
C PHE A 1020 -6.63 -14.44 -27.50
N ALA A 1021 -5.63 -14.06 -26.68
CA ALA A 1021 -5.77 -13.95 -25.23
C ALA A 1021 -6.86 -12.93 -24.80
N ARG A 1022 -6.94 -11.77 -25.48
CA ARG A 1022 -8.01 -10.78 -25.23
C ARG A 1022 -9.39 -11.33 -25.58
N ALA A 1023 -9.53 -12.07 -26.68
CA ALA A 1023 -10.79 -12.66 -27.11
C ALA A 1023 -11.25 -13.81 -26.20
N VAL A 1024 -10.34 -14.68 -25.75
CA VAL A 1024 -10.63 -15.71 -24.73
C VAL A 1024 -11.12 -15.07 -23.42
N ALA A 1025 -10.45 -14.00 -22.97
CA ALA A 1025 -10.87 -13.26 -21.79
C ALA A 1025 -12.21 -12.52 -21.97
N ALA A 1026 -12.45 -11.89 -23.12
CA ALA A 1026 -13.70 -11.20 -23.45
C ALA A 1026 -14.89 -12.17 -23.60
N ALA A 1027 -14.65 -13.40 -24.05
CA ALA A 1027 -15.60 -14.51 -24.00
C ALA A 1027 -15.82 -15.05 -22.57
N GLY A 1028 -15.27 -14.41 -21.53
CA GLY A 1028 -15.51 -14.67 -20.12
C GLY A 1028 -14.76 -15.87 -19.53
N TYR A 1029 -13.59 -16.26 -20.09
CA TYR A 1029 -12.81 -17.40 -19.58
C TYR A 1029 -12.52 -17.29 -18.08
N ALA A 1030 -12.26 -16.08 -17.61
CA ALA A 1030 -12.15 -15.75 -16.19
C ALA A 1030 -13.03 -14.54 -15.86
N THR A 1031 -13.37 -14.43 -14.57
CA THR A 1031 -14.29 -13.42 -14.00
C THR A 1031 -13.60 -12.10 -13.70
N ASP A 1032 -12.28 -12.16 -13.46
CA ASP A 1032 -11.46 -11.02 -13.07
C ASP A 1032 -11.33 -10.06 -14.26
N PRO A 1033 -11.83 -8.81 -14.16
CA PRO A 1033 -11.74 -7.85 -15.26
C PRO A 1033 -10.30 -7.43 -15.60
N SER A 1034 -9.31 -7.79 -14.76
CA SER A 1034 -7.89 -7.62 -15.05
C SER A 1034 -7.25 -8.81 -15.77
N TYR A 1035 -7.94 -9.96 -15.90
CA TYR A 1035 -7.37 -11.22 -16.40
C TYR A 1035 -6.63 -11.06 -17.73
N ALA A 1036 -7.23 -10.37 -18.71
CA ALA A 1036 -6.61 -10.12 -20.01
C ALA A 1036 -5.28 -9.36 -19.91
N ALA A 1037 -5.18 -8.38 -19.00
CA ALA A 1037 -3.98 -7.58 -18.77
C ALA A 1037 -2.91 -8.35 -17.98
N THR A 1038 -3.33 -9.14 -17.00
CA THR A 1038 -2.47 -10.04 -16.21
C THR A 1038 -1.86 -11.12 -17.11
N LEU A 1039 -2.67 -11.82 -17.90
CA LEU A 1039 -2.24 -12.81 -18.89
C LEU A 1039 -1.30 -12.19 -19.95
N THR A 1040 -1.66 -11.04 -20.51
CA THR A 1040 -0.77 -10.27 -21.42
C THR A 1040 0.59 -9.95 -20.79
N SER A 1041 0.63 -9.65 -19.49
CA SER A 1041 1.88 -9.34 -18.77
C SER A 1041 2.73 -10.58 -18.51
N VAL A 1042 2.10 -11.74 -18.25
CA VAL A 1042 2.77 -13.04 -18.15
C VAL A 1042 3.35 -13.47 -19.51
N MET A 1043 2.58 -13.33 -20.59
CA MET A 1043 3.03 -13.62 -21.96
C MET A 1043 4.26 -12.79 -22.37
N ARG A 1044 4.27 -11.48 -22.07
CA ARG A 1044 5.43 -10.60 -22.31
C ARG A 1044 6.67 -10.98 -21.50
N LEU A 1045 6.49 -11.68 -20.36
CA LEU A 1045 7.59 -12.18 -19.55
C LEU A 1045 8.12 -13.52 -20.09
N ILE A 1046 7.23 -14.33 -20.70
CA ILE A 1046 7.59 -15.56 -21.45
C ILE A 1046 8.36 -15.20 -22.74
N GLU A 1047 7.93 -14.20 -23.51
CA GLU A 1047 8.63 -13.76 -24.74
C GLU A 1047 10.05 -13.21 -24.49
N ARG A 1048 10.37 -12.85 -23.24
CA ARG A 1048 11.73 -12.44 -22.83
C ARG A 1048 12.59 -13.59 -22.31
N ALA A 1049 11.98 -14.76 -22.15
CA ALA A 1049 12.56 -15.95 -21.52
C ALA A 1049 12.72 -17.14 -22.49
N ALA A 1050 12.03 -17.08 -23.64
CA ALA A 1050 12.13 -17.99 -24.79
C ALA A 1050 13.12 -17.47 -25.85
#